data_AF-A0A4R6KKM9-F1
#
_entry.id   AF-A0A4R6KKM9-F1
#
_cell.length_a   1.000
_cell.length_b   1.000
_cell.length_c   1.000
_cell.angle_alpha   90.00
_cell.angle_beta   90.00
_cell.angle_gamma   90.00
#
_symmetry.space_group_name_H-M   'P 1'
#
loop_
_entity.id
_entity.type
_entity.pdbx_description
1 polymer ?
#
loop_
_entity_poly.entity_id
_entity_poly.type
_entity_poly.pdbx_seq_one_letter_code
_entity_poly.pdbx_strand_id
1 'polypeptide(L)'
;MTAGRVVLDAQALWQRLVEGEYLRPKTYDADLLDQLPLAMGLPSGQAIEVALAGVPAQDLVRCLLEIAEPFAEMLADLLRLYAEVGARTADRENLRLKFDFGNGHPLDLLLSAFREQVEHIQRVVVARQARIWTAETLWDLRAMVDRQPGSPPVDHEQFRVWKTEYDDRRWPTSVPRPDDTGIAAADEVVRRCVGVVELFLHDARRLADDRNIPAARWVAASEDALPPAPGVVLSLRDVAWADSDHWPAAMLEGLFRFADVVREHAATDRDAAERFAAEVAGVVGDHISAQPQTSLNVEEDVNRLVDLLSLPVWGKRHEMYSAWVLTEIVAAIGVNRITVHVVGGVLEFNFAGSHLATISTAEGPVELWAELRSAYAKPVGHGRSNAIQPDYRISRPPVTAPASALLAVECKQYWQSVRKNVADALADYAGGLPKAHVVVASHGKVSDAVMDKLTPDQRDRSIAVSGLRPNAGAPNTIFRRTIAAKLPARPPEPAEGGGIAPSTPLTITLTWPKVGVDLDLHAWMHWPDGSSQEVNYNTRGEPSASPAWLDRDDRDGRAPECITVSSPVTAADVWVHAFGGVEGVALSGATVSLRGPRIDVTVPCPSAGPGEATHEWWHVATVRGGAAVEIVGQLDGAGPS
;
A
#
# COMPACT_ATOMS: atom_id res chain seq x y z
N MET A 1 -30.19 25.84 -1.94
CA MET A 1 -29.90 24.80 -2.96
C MET A 1 -31.24 24.29 -3.47
N THR A 2 -31.60 24.66 -4.70
CA THR A 2 -32.83 24.23 -5.36
C THR A 2 -32.77 22.74 -5.66
N ALA A 3 -33.76 21.98 -5.19
CA ALA A 3 -33.95 20.56 -5.49
C ALA A 3 -33.97 20.39 -7.02
N GLY A 4 -32.89 19.81 -7.54
CA GLY A 4 -32.62 19.70 -8.97
C GLY A 4 -33.47 18.61 -9.60
N ARG A 5 -34.12 18.96 -10.72
CA ARG A 5 -34.85 18.04 -11.60
C ARG A 5 -33.92 16.88 -12.00
N VAL A 6 -34.39 15.64 -11.87
CA VAL A 6 -33.66 14.43 -12.29
C VAL A 6 -33.23 14.59 -13.74
N VAL A 7 -31.93 14.65 -13.99
CA VAL A 7 -31.35 14.75 -15.32
C VAL A 7 -31.32 13.35 -15.92
N LEU A 8 -32.28 13.03 -16.80
CA LEU A 8 -32.41 11.71 -17.41
C LEU A 8 -31.54 11.54 -18.66
N ASP A 9 -31.05 12.64 -19.23
CA ASP A 9 -30.27 12.63 -20.47
C ASP A 9 -28.77 12.94 -20.24
N ALA A 10 -27.90 12.26 -20.97
CA ALA A 10 -26.45 12.38 -20.81
C ALA A 10 -25.91 13.76 -21.21
N GLN A 11 -26.57 14.44 -22.16
CA GLN A 11 -26.12 15.73 -22.67
C GLN A 11 -26.27 16.83 -21.60
N ALA A 12 -27.41 16.89 -20.91
CA ALA A 12 -27.67 17.80 -19.81
C ALA A 12 -26.80 17.45 -18.59
N LEU A 13 -26.55 16.16 -18.33
CA LEU A 13 -25.62 15.76 -17.27
C LEU A 13 -24.20 16.24 -17.58
N TRP A 14 -23.73 16.02 -18.81
CA TRP A 14 -22.44 16.52 -19.26
C TRP A 14 -22.30 18.02 -19.08
N GLN A 15 -23.30 18.79 -19.55
CA GLN A 15 -23.32 20.26 -19.37
C GLN A 15 -23.23 20.64 -17.89
N ARG A 16 -24.01 19.99 -17.03
CA ARG A 16 -23.96 20.23 -15.57
C ARG A 16 -22.59 19.93 -14.97
N LEU A 17 -21.94 18.84 -15.39
CA LEU A 17 -20.61 18.47 -14.89
C LEU A 17 -19.54 19.48 -15.33
N VAL A 18 -19.63 19.99 -16.56
CA VAL A 18 -18.69 20.98 -17.10
C VAL A 18 -18.93 22.38 -16.51
N GLU A 19 -20.18 22.82 -16.44
CA GLU A 19 -20.56 24.12 -15.86
C GLU A 19 -20.26 24.19 -14.35
N GLY A 20 -20.42 23.08 -13.65
CA GLY A 20 -20.04 22.95 -12.24
C GLY A 20 -18.53 22.81 -12.00
N GLU A 21 -17.71 22.84 -13.05
CA GLU A 21 -16.27 22.60 -13.04
C GLU A 21 -15.82 21.23 -12.48
N TYR A 22 -16.74 20.28 -12.31
CA TYR A 22 -16.44 18.89 -11.92
C TYR A 22 -15.65 18.16 -13.02
N LEU A 23 -15.90 18.54 -14.28
CA LEU A 23 -15.11 18.14 -15.44
C LEU A 23 -14.59 19.38 -16.17
N ARG A 24 -13.34 19.34 -16.59
CA ARG A 24 -12.61 20.40 -17.29
C ARG A 24 -12.04 19.85 -18.60
N PRO A 25 -12.88 19.65 -19.64
CA PRO A 25 -12.50 18.95 -20.87
C PRO A 25 -11.39 19.61 -21.68
N LYS A 26 -11.19 20.93 -21.49
CA LYS A 26 -10.19 21.71 -22.21
C LYS A 26 -8.81 21.72 -21.54
N THR A 27 -8.73 21.25 -20.29
CA THR A 27 -7.52 21.32 -19.49
C THR A 27 -7.28 20.00 -18.79
N TYR A 28 -7.72 19.89 -17.55
CA TYR A 28 -7.33 18.82 -16.64
C TYR A 28 -7.88 17.46 -17.10
N ASP A 29 -9.12 17.40 -17.58
CA ASP A 29 -9.85 16.16 -17.91
C ASP A 29 -9.74 15.75 -19.38
N ALA A 30 -8.97 16.46 -20.22
CA ALA A 30 -8.88 16.16 -21.65
C ALA A 30 -8.50 14.69 -21.93
N ASP A 31 -7.42 14.19 -21.32
CA ASP A 31 -6.93 12.82 -21.53
C ASP A 31 -7.89 11.73 -21.02
N LEU A 32 -8.63 12.04 -19.94
CA LEU A 32 -9.65 11.14 -19.39
C LEU A 32 -10.83 11.04 -20.37
N LEU A 33 -11.25 12.20 -20.89
CA LEU A 33 -12.45 12.32 -21.70
C LEU A 33 -12.21 11.90 -23.16
N ASP A 34 -10.96 11.85 -23.62
CA ASP A 34 -10.57 11.21 -24.89
C ASP A 34 -10.96 9.72 -24.94
N GLN A 35 -11.07 9.06 -23.80
CA GLN A 35 -11.47 7.65 -23.71
C GLN A 35 -12.98 7.46 -23.75
N LEU A 36 -13.74 8.50 -23.40
CA LEU A 36 -15.18 8.42 -23.22
C LEU A 36 -15.93 8.06 -24.51
N PRO A 37 -15.62 8.62 -25.68
CA PRO A 37 -16.25 8.19 -26.93
C PRO A 37 -16.02 6.71 -27.24
N LEU A 38 -14.81 6.18 -27.00
CA LEU A 38 -14.50 4.78 -27.23
C LEU A 38 -15.25 3.87 -26.24
N ALA A 39 -15.25 4.23 -24.96
CA ALA A 39 -15.95 3.48 -23.90
C ALA A 39 -17.46 3.42 -24.14
N MET A 40 -18.05 4.51 -24.64
CA MET A 40 -19.48 4.61 -24.91
C MET A 40 -19.88 4.14 -26.33
N GLY A 41 -18.94 3.78 -27.19
CA GLY A 41 -19.21 3.43 -28.59
C GLY A 41 -19.76 4.59 -29.43
N LEU A 42 -19.39 5.83 -29.08
CA LEU A 42 -19.86 7.04 -29.77
C LEU A 42 -19.15 7.25 -31.11
N PRO A 43 -19.80 7.94 -32.07
CA PRO A 43 -19.20 8.26 -33.37
C PRO A 43 -17.89 9.05 -33.23
N SER A 44 -16.84 8.61 -33.93
CA SER A 44 -15.56 9.32 -33.94
C SER A 44 -15.64 10.65 -34.71
N GLY A 45 -14.92 11.66 -34.22
CA GLY A 45 -14.79 12.97 -34.88
C GLY A 45 -15.93 13.96 -34.64
N GLN A 46 -16.94 13.61 -33.84
CA GLN A 46 -17.95 14.55 -33.36
C GLN A 46 -17.58 15.15 -32.00
N ALA A 47 -18.03 16.38 -31.74
CA ALA A 47 -17.95 16.95 -30.39
C ALA A 47 -18.78 16.11 -29.42
N ILE A 48 -18.25 15.85 -28.23
CA ILE A 48 -18.87 14.93 -27.27
C ILE A 48 -20.26 15.39 -26.83
N GLU A 49 -20.48 16.70 -26.75
CA GLU A 49 -21.78 17.31 -26.45
C GLU A 49 -22.86 16.92 -27.46
N VAL A 50 -22.46 16.73 -28.73
CA VAL A 50 -23.38 16.34 -29.81
C VAL A 50 -23.55 14.82 -29.81
N ALA A 51 -22.47 14.08 -29.58
CA ALA A 51 -22.47 12.62 -29.59
C ALA A 51 -23.31 12.02 -28.44
N LEU A 52 -23.47 12.72 -27.32
CA LEU A 52 -24.30 12.30 -26.18
C LEU A 52 -25.81 12.50 -26.40
N ALA A 53 -26.24 13.10 -27.52
CA ALA A 53 -27.66 13.32 -27.79
C ALA A 53 -28.42 11.99 -27.88
N GLY A 54 -29.46 11.85 -27.06
CA GLY A 54 -30.27 10.62 -26.99
C GLY A 54 -29.67 9.48 -26.15
N VAL A 55 -28.50 9.70 -25.54
CA VAL A 55 -27.88 8.73 -24.63
C VAL A 55 -28.44 8.90 -23.21
N PRO A 56 -28.80 7.81 -22.51
CA PRO A 56 -29.20 7.87 -21.11
C PRO A 56 -28.11 8.45 -20.20
N ALA A 57 -28.46 9.31 -19.25
CA ALA A 57 -27.51 9.85 -18.26
C ALA A 57 -26.76 8.74 -17.50
N GLN A 58 -27.46 7.65 -17.23
CA GLN A 58 -26.91 6.45 -16.59
C GLN A 58 -25.77 5.83 -17.40
N ASP A 59 -25.83 5.81 -18.73
CA ASP A 59 -24.74 5.28 -19.55
C ASP A 59 -23.50 6.18 -19.51
N LEU A 60 -23.68 7.50 -19.41
CA LEU A 60 -22.58 8.45 -19.23
C LEU A 60 -21.91 8.29 -17.85
N VAL A 61 -22.70 8.26 -16.77
CA VAL A 61 -22.19 7.95 -15.43
C VAL A 61 -21.48 6.60 -15.47
N ARG A 62 -22.15 5.61 -16.10
CA ARG A 62 -21.65 4.27 -16.38
C ARG A 62 -20.59 4.20 -17.49
N CYS A 63 -19.90 5.28 -17.84
CA CYS A 63 -18.63 5.17 -18.57
C CYS A 63 -17.57 6.00 -17.88
N LEU A 64 -17.94 7.15 -17.31
CA LEU A 64 -17.04 7.99 -16.53
C LEU A 64 -16.37 7.25 -15.35
N LEU A 65 -17.12 6.52 -14.51
CA LEU A 65 -16.49 5.78 -13.41
C LEU A 65 -15.67 4.54 -13.88
N GLU A 66 -15.93 3.99 -15.08
CA GLU A 66 -15.10 2.90 -15.65
C GLU A 66 -13.73 3.46 -16.01
N ILE A 67 -13.72 4.65 -16.63
CA ILE A 67 -12.50 5.36 -16.97
C ILE A 67 -11.77 5.85 -15.70
N ALA A 68 -12.49 6.04 -14.59
CA ALA A 68 -11.91 6.39 -13.29
C ALA A 68 -11.35 5.19 -12.50
N GLU A 69 -11.65 3.94 -12.88
CA GLU A 69 -11.20 2.74 -12.16
C GLU A 69 -9.68 2.66 -11.97
N PRO A 70 -8.83 2.92 -13.01
CA PRO A 70 -7.39 2.92 -12.83
C PRO A 70 -6.91 3.95 -11.79
N PHE A 71 -7.63 5.07 -11.63
CA PHE A 71 -7.29 6.05 -10.60
C PHE A 71 -7.58 5.53 -9.19
N ALA A 72 -8.71 4.84 -8.99
CA ALA A 72 -9.04 4.21 -7.70
C ALA A 72 -7.99 3.17 -7.30
N GLU A 73 -7.53 2.34 -8.24
CA GLU A 73 -6.46 1.36 -8.00
C GLU A 73 -5.12 2.02 -7.66
N MET A 74 -4.75 3.13 -8.33
CA MET A 74 -3.54 3.88 -7.98
C MET A 74 -3.57 4.39 -6.53
N LEU A 75 -4.72 4.92 -6.10
CA LEU A 75 -4.88 5.38 -4.72
C LEU A 75 -4.81 4.23 -3.71
N ALA A 76 -5.34 3.05 -4.07
CA ALA A 76 -5.24 1.85 -3.24
C ALA A 76 -3.78 1.37 -3.09
N ASP A 77 -3.00 1.39 -4.17
CA ASP A 77 -1.57 1.07 -4.13
C ASP A 77 -0.79 2.08 -3.27
N LEU A 78 -1.10 3.37 -3.39
CA LEU A 78 -0.51 4.43 -2.56
C LEU A 78 -0.85 4.23 -1.08
N LEU A 79 -2.10 3.94 -0.76
CA LEU A 79 -2.54 3.65 0.61
C LEU A 79 -1.77 2.45 1.19
N ARG A 80 -1.58 1.38 0.42
CA ARG A 80 -0.79 0.22 0.85
C ARG A 80 0.66 0.60 1.16
N LEU A 81 1.30 1.37 0.27
CA LEU A 81 2.67 1.86 0.51
C LEU A 81 2.73 2.71 1.79
N TYR A 82 1.79 3.64 1.98
CA TYR A 82 1.80 4.52 3.15
C TYR A 82 1.48 3.81 4.45
N ALA A 83 0.59 2.82 4.43
CA ALA A 83 0.34 1.97 5.60
C ALA A 83 1.60 1.20 6.01
N GLU A 84 2.35 0.68 5.03
CA GLU A 84 3.61 -0.02 5.28
C GLU A 84 4.71 0.92 5.80
N VAL A 85 4.85 2.11 5.22
CA VAL A 85 5.80 3.13 5.70
C VAL A 85 5.43 3.57 7.13
N GLY A 86 4.14 3.85 7.37
CA GLY A 86 3.61 4.20 8.68
C GLY A 86 3.95 3.14 9.71
N ALA A 87 3.67 1.87 9.42
CA ALA A 87 4.00 0.74 10.28
C ALA A 87 5.49 0.65 10.68
N ARG A 88 6.41 1.20 9.88
CA ARG A 88 7.87 1.12 10.11
C ARG A 88 8.46 2.34 10.79
N THR A 89 7.78 3.49 10.75
CA THR A 89 8.42 4.80 11.03
C THR A 89 7.61 5.74 11.93
N ALA A 90 6.33 5.48 12.14
CA ALA A 90 5.44 6.33 12.95
C ALA A 90 4.35 5.50 13.64
N ASP A 91 3.62 6.11 14.57
CA ASP A 91 2.32 5.58 15.00
C ASP A 91 1.40 5.52 13.75
N ARG A 92 0.88 4.31 13.45
CA ARG A 92 0.17 3.97 12.20
C ARG A 92 -0.98 4.93 11.89
N GLU A 93 -1.57 5.57 12.91
CA GLU A 93 -2.70 6.48 12.76
C GLU A 93 -2.29 7.97 12.59
N ASN A 94 -1.03 8.31 12.88
CA ASN A 94 -0.55 9.70 12.93
C ASN A 94 0.41 10.08 11.78
N LEU A 95 0.66 9.17 10.83
CA LEU A 95 1.43 9.51 9.63
C LEU A 95 0.69 10.59 8.82
N ARG A 96 1.36 11.71 8.60
CA ARG A 96 0.85 12.83 7.80
C ARG A 96 1.44 12.76 6.40
N LEU A 97 0.58 12.76 5.40
CA LEU A 97 0.93 12.77 3.99
C LEU A 97 0.88 14.20 3.48
N LYS A 98 1.99 14.69 2.95
CA LYS A 98 2.06 16.03 2.38
C LYS A 98 2.58 15.97 0.95
N PHE A 99 1.78 16.43 0.00
CA PHE A 99 2.17 16.59 -1.39
C PHE A 99 2.20 18.06 -1.75
N ASP A 100 3.38 18.58 -2.07
CA ASP A 100 3.57 19.95 -2.51
C ASP A 100 3.87 20.00 -4.01
N PHE A 101 2.82 20.12 -4.82
CA PHE A 101 2.90 20.12 -6.28
C PHE A 101 3.48 21.42 -6.88
N GLY A 102 4.00 22.34 -6.06
CA GLY A 102 4.56 23.63 -6.48
C GLY A 102 3.55 24.66 -6.98
N ASN A 103 2.35 24.23 -7.40
CA ASN A 103 1.25 25.09 -7.84
C ASN A 103 -0.06 24.76 -7.07
N GLY A 104 -0.61 25.78 -6.41
CA GLY A 104 -1.87 25.68 -5.64
C GLY A 104 -1.65 25.26 -4.18
N HIS A 105 -2.71 24.82 -3.52
CA HIS A 105 -2.63 24.34 -2.14
C HIS A 105 -2.03 22.92 -2.11
N PRO A 106 -1.07 22.65 -1.21
CA PRO A 106 -0.57 21.31 -1.01
C PRO A 106 -1.69 20.40 -0.52
N LEU A 107 -1.64 19.14 -0.94
CA LEU A 107 -2.52 18.12 -0.38
C LEU A 107 -1.88 17.64 0.92
N ASP A 108 -2.55 17.91 2.04
CA ASP A 108 -2.02 17.69 3.38
C ASP A 108 -3.07 17.02 4.25
N LEU A 109 -2.86 15.75 4.57
CA LEU A 109 -3.85 14.91 5.25
C LEU A 109 -3.19 13.83 6.09
N LEU A 110 -3.89 13.40 7.14
CA LEU A 110 -3.54 12.20 7.89
C LEU A 110 -3.77 10.94 7.04
N LEU A 111 -3.03 9.89 7.32
CA LEU A 111 -3.20 8.59 6.67
C LEU A 111 -4.62 8.03 6.87
N SER A 112 -5.23 8.25 8.03
CA SER A 112 -6.63 7.90 8.30
C SER A 112 -7.60 8.63 7.37
N ALA A 113 -7.45 9.95 7.21
CA ALA A 113 -8.25 10.73 6.26
C ALA A 113 -8.01 10.32 4.79
N PHE A 114 -6.79 9.92 4.44
CA PHE A 114 -6.51 9.39 3.10
C PHE A 114 -7.22 8.06 2.88
N ARG A 115 -7.16 7.16 3.87
CA ARG A 115 -7.86 5.88 3.85
C ARG A 115 -9.35 6.07 3.61
N GLU A 116 -10.00 6.96 4.35
CA GLU A 116 -11.43 7.27 4.16
C GLU A 116 -11.75 7.75 2.73
N GLN A 117 -10.88 8.57 2.14
CA GLN A 117 -11.05 9.03 0.76
C GLN A 117 -10.87 7.89 -0.24
N VAL A 118 -9.86 7.04 -0.07
CA VAL A 118 -9.64 5.87 -0.93
C VAL A 118 -10.83 4.91 -0.83
N GLU A 119 -11.30 4.60 0.37
CA GLU A 119 -12.48 3.76 0.59
C GLU A 119 -13.74 4.38 -0.04
N HIS A 120 -13.90 5.70 0.04
CA HIS A 120 -15.02 6.39 -0.63
C HIS A 120 -14.93 6.28 -2.16
N ILE A 121 -13.76 6.49 -2.76
CA ILE A 121 -13.57 6.37 -4.21
C ILE A 121 -13.78 4.92 -4.66
N GLN A 122 -13.15 3.96 -3.97
CA GLN A 122 -13.32 2.55 -4.26
C GLN A 122 -14.79 2.15 -4.16
N ARG A 123 -15.52 2.61 -3.15
CA ARG A 123 -16.97 2.43 -3.08
C ARG A 123 -17.67 2.97 -4.32
N VAL A 124 -17.44 4.21 -4.72
CA VAL A 124 -18.18 4.80 -5.85
C VAL A 124 -17.88 4.06 -7.16
N VAL A 125 -16.63 3.65 -7.36
CA VAL A 125 -16.19 2.91 -8.57
C VAL A 125 -16.70 1.46 -8.54
N VAL A 126 -16.57 0.75 -7.41
CA VAL A 126 -16.95 -0.67 -7.24
C VAL A 126 -18.47 -0.84 -7.10
N ALA A 127 -19.15 0.03 -6.35
CA ALA A 127 -20.60 -0.03 -6.14
C ALA A 127 -21.42 0.27 -7.41
N ARG A 128 -20.77 0.68 -8.51
CA ARG A 128 -21.39 0.83 -9.83
C ARG A 128 -21.29 -0.46 -10.67
N GLN A 129 -20.46 -1.40 -10.25
CA GLN A 129 -20.53 -2.80 -10.69
C GLN A 129 -21.27 -3.70 -9.69
N ALA A 130 -21.87 -3.11 -8.65
CA ALA A 130 -22.64 -3.76 -7.58
C ALA A 130 -23.59 -4.83 -8.13
N ARG A 131 -23.02 -6.02 -8.21
CA ARG A 131 -23.75 -7.25 -8.44
C ARG A 131 -24.42 -7.60 -7.12
N ILE A 132 -25.69 -7.97 -7.18
CA ILE A 132 -26.40 -8.52 -6.05
C ILE A 132 -25.78 -9.89 -5.78
N TRP A 133 -25.20 -10.03 -4.60
CA TRP A 133 -24.61 -11.27 -4.14
C TRP A 133 -25.54 -11.92 -3.13
N THR A 134 -25.59 -13.25 -3.15
CA THR A 134 -26.19 -14.04 -2.06
C THR A 134 -25.10 -14.90 -1.43
N ALA A 135 -25.33 -15.40 -0.22
CA ALA A 135 -24.40 -16.34 0.40
C ALA A 135 -24.09 -17.53 -0.52
N GLU A 136 -25.10 -18.02 -1.26
CA GLU A 136 -24.98 -19.11 -2.23
C GLU A 136 -24.04 -18.72 -3.38
N THR A 137 -24.25 -17.57 -4.02
CA THR A 137 -23.40 -17.16 -5.16
C THR A 137 -21.98 -16.80 -4.76
N LEU A 138 -21.77 -16.38 -3.50
CA LEU A 138 -20.45 -16.23 -2.91
C LEU A 138 -19.74 -17.59 -2.75
N TRP A 139 -20.43 -18.61 -2.24
CA TRP A 139 -19.87 -19.96 -2.11
C TRP A 139 -19.63 -20.64 -3.47
N ASP A 140 -20.47 -20.38 -4.48
CA ASP A 140 -20.22 -20.82 -5.86
C ASP A 140 -18.93 -20.21 -6.41
N LEU A 141 -18.73 -18.90 -6.21
CA LEU A 141 -17.50 -18.21 -6.61
C LEU A 141 -16.27 -18.85 -5.95
N ARG A 142 -16.39 -19.22 -4.68
CA ARG A 142 -15.34 -19.95 -3.96
C ARG A 142 -15.00 -21.28 -4.64
N ALA A 143 -16.01 -22.11 -4.91
CA ALA A 143 -15.82 -23.43 -5.49
C ALA A 143 -15.14 -23.38 -6.87
N MET A 144 -15.31 -22.28 -7.62
CA MET A 144 -14.68 -22.08 -8.92
C MET A 144 -13.17 -21.89 -8.84
N VAL A 145 -12.69 -21.23 -7.77
CA VAL A 145 -11.25 -20.95 -7.57
C VAL A 145 -10.56 -22.12 -6.86
N ASP A 146 -11.18 -22.68 -5.81
CA ASP A 146 -10.58 -23.76 -5.02
C ASP A 146 -10.89 -25.15 -5.61
N ARG A 147 -10.24 -25.46 -6.74
CA ARG A 147 -10.43 -26.73 -7.48
C ARG A 147 -9.71 -27.93 -6.86
N GLN A 148 -8.99 -27.76 -5.75
CA GLN A 148 -8.28 -28.83 -5.03
C GLN A 148 -8.59 -28.82 -3.53
N PRO A 149 -9.78 -29.33 -3.13
CA PRO A 149 -10.09 -29.50 -1.72
C PRO A 149 -9.14 -30.53 -1.08
N GLY A 150 -8.50 -30.16 0.04
CA GLY A 150 -7.63 -31.04 0.82
C GLY A 150 -6.12 -30.83 0.65
N SER A 151 -5.69 -29.84 -0.13
CA SER A 151 -4.29 -29.39 -0.17
C SER A 151 -3.84 -28.85 1.20
N PRO A 152 -2.51 -28.85 1.47
CA PRO A 152 -1.98 -28.37 2.74
C PRO A 152 -2.44 -26.94 3.08
N PRO A 153 -2.50 -26.59 4.38
CA PRO A 153 -2.87 -25.24 4.81
C PRO A 153 -1.98 -24.19 4.16
N VAL A 154 -2.57 -23.05 3.85
CA VAL A 154 -1.85 -21.89 3.32
C VAL A 154 -0.99 -21.28 4.42
N ASP A 155 0.34 -21.31 4.26
CA ASP A 155 1.30 -20.72 5.20
C ASP A 155 1.86 -19.40 4.67
N HIS A 156 0.98 -18.43 4.47
CA HIS A 156 1.36 -17.06 4.11
C HIS A 156 1.15 -16.14 5.31
N GLU A 157 2.20 -15.47 5.76
CA GLU A 157 2.19 -14.61 6.96
C GLU A 157 1.04 -13.59 6.92
N GLN A 158 0.89 -12.89 5.79
CA GLN A 158 -0.17 -11.90 5.59
C GLN A 158 -1.59 -12.48 5.74
N PHE A 159 -1.82 -13.70 5.28
CA PHE A 159 -3.11 -14.37 5.45
C PHE A 159 -3.32 -14.81 6.90
N ARG A 160 -2.29 -15.33 7.58
CA ARG A 160 -2.40 -15.74 9.00
C ARG A 160 -2.69 -14.55 9.92
N VAL A 161 -2.00 -13.43 9.72
CA VAL A 161 -2.22 -12.20 10.49
C VAL A 161 -3.66 -11.72 10.30
N TRP A 162 -4.10 -11.62 9.04
CA TRP A 162 -5.47 -11.24 8.72
C TRP A 162 -6.51 -12.20 9.30
N LYS A 163 -6.26 -13.51 9.21
CA LYS A 163 -7.18 -14.54 9.71
C LYS A 163 -7.29 -14.46 11.23
N THR A 164 -6.20 -14.18 11.93
CA THR A 164 -6.21 -13.97 13.38
C THR A 164 -7.08 -12.77 13.75
N GLU A 165 -6.91 -11.63 13.06
CA GLU A 165 -7.75 -10.44 13.25
C GLU A 165 -9.24 -10.73 12.98
N TYR A 166 -9.52 -11.50 11.93
CA TYR A 166 -10.88 -11.92 11.58
C TYR A 166 -11.48 -12.83 12.65
N ASP A 167 -10.73 -13.86 13.09
CA ASP A 167 -11.17 -14.82 14.11
C ASP A 167 -11.37 -14.17 15.49
N ASP A 168 -10.63 -13.10 15.79
CA ASP A 168 -10.78 -12.22 16.98
C ASP A 168 -12.08 -11.39 16.98
N ARG A 169 -13.03 -11.74 16.10
CA ARG A 169 -14.36 -11.13 15.97
C ARG A 169 -14.35 -9.64 15.61
N ARG A 170 -13.25 -9.15 15.05
CA ARG A 170 -13.17 -7.81 14.45
C ARG A 170 -13.33 -7.94 12.94
N TRP A 171 -13.89 -6.91 12.31
CA TRP A 171 -13.85 -6.80 10.85
C TRP A 171 -12.45 -6.33 10.45
N PRO A 172 -11.64 -7.16 9.77
CA PRO A 172 -10.27 -6.78 9.43
C PRO A 172 -10.26 -5.57 8.53
N THR A 173 -9.39 -4.59 8.76
CA THR A 173 -9.45 -3.31 8.02
C THR A 173 -8.94 -3.39 6.58
N SER A 174 -8.03 -4.32 6.29
CA SER A 174 -7.47 -4.57 4.96
C SER A 174 -7.66 -6.02 4.52
N VAL A 175 -7.70 -6.29 3.22
CA VAL A 175 -7.76 -7.66 2.67
C VAL A 175 -6.38 -8.05 2.11
N PRO A 176 -5.75 -9.13 2.60
CA PRO A 176 -4.46 -9.58 2.09
C PRO A 176 -4.62 -10.11 0.66
N ARG A 177 -3.58 -9.94 -0.14
CA ARG A 177 -3.55 -10.42 -1.53
C ARG A 177 -2.38 -11.38 -1.71
N PRO A 178 -2.57 -12.53 -2.37
CA PRO A 178 -1.45 -13.36 -2.80
C PRO A 178 -0.48 -12.55 -3.66
N ASP A 179 0.82 -12.87 -3.57
CA ASP A 179 1.82 -12.28 -4.45
C ASP A 179 1.52 -12.60 -5.93
N ASP A 180 1.90 -11.68 -6.83
CA ASP A 180 1.75 -11.84 -8.27
C ASP A 180 2.34 -13.19 -8.74
N THR A 181 1.53 -13.95 -9.47
CA THR A 181 1.95 -15.25 -10.02
C THR A 181 2.85 -15.11 -11.24
N GLY A 182 2.85 -13.92 -11.85
CA GLY A 182 3.48 -13.65 -13.14
C GLY A 182 2.69 -14.19 -14.34
N ILE A 183 1.47 -14.69 -14.11
CA ILE A 183 0.50 -15.14 -15.12
C ILE A 183 -0.71 -14.20 -15.07
N ALA A 184 -0.82 -13.32 -16.08
CA ALA A 184 -1.79 -12.23 -16.08
C ALA A 184 -3.25 -12.66 -15.84
N ALA A 185 -3.67 -13.81 -16.38
CA ALA A 185 -5.03 -14.34 -16.18
C ALA A 185 -5.28 -14.78 -14.73
N ALA A 186 -4.28 -15.30 -14.02
CA ALA A 186 -4.40 -15.70 -12.63
C ALA A 186 -4.43 -14.47 -11.71
N ASP A 187 -3.54 -13.51 -11.98
CA ASP A 187 -3.49 -12.24 -11.23
C ASP A 187 -4.83 -11.49 -11.36
N GLU A 188 -5.46 -11.56 -12.53
CA GLU A 188 -6.81 -11.04 -12.77
C GLU A 188 -7.90 -11.75 -11.94
N VAL A 189 -7.86 -13.08 -11.84
CA VAL A 189 -8.78 -13.87 -10.99
C VAL A 189 -8.67 -13.45 -9.54
N VAL A 190 -7.44 -13.40 -9.02
CA VAL A 190 -7.14 -12.99 -7.65
C VAL A 190 -7.72 -11.60 -7.40
N ARG A 191 -7.43 -10.64 -8.27
CA ARG A 191 -7.91 -9.26 -8.16
C ARG A 191 -9.43 -9.16 -8.11
N ARG A 192 -10.13 -9.81 -9.05
CA ARG A 192 -11.61 -9.78 -9.10
C ARG A 192 -12.23 -10.38 -7.83
N CYS A 193 -11.71 -11.52 -7.40
CA CYS A 193 -12.23 -12.20 -6.23
C CYS A 193 -11.94 -11.46 -4.92
N VAL A 194 -10.73 -10.89 -4.78
CA VAL A 194 -10.41 -9.99 -3.67
C VAL A 194 -11.37 -8.80 -3.65
N GLY A 195 -11.70 -8.22 -4.81
CA GLY A 195 -12.70 -7.15 -4.89
C GLY A 195 -14.08 -7.57 -4.36
N VAL A 196 -14.51 -8.81 -4.58
CA VAL A 196 -15.75 -9.35 -3.99
C VAL A 196 -15.65 -9.52 -2.47
N VAL A 197 -14.48 -9.94 -1.95
CA VAL A 197 -14.24 -10.04 -0.50
C VAL A 197 -14.20 -8.66 0.16
N GLU A 198 -13.56 -7.68 -0.48
CA GLU A 198 -13.53 -6.28 -0.02
C GLU A 198 -14.95 -5.69 0.03
N LEU A 199 -15.77 -5.95 -1.00
CA LEU A 199 -17.18 -5.56 -1.05
C LEU A 199 -18.00 -6.22 0.08
N PHE A 200 -17.77 -7.51 0.32
CA PHE A 200 -18.41 -8.23 1.42
C PHE A 200 -18.10 -7.61 2.78
N LEU A 201 -16.81 -7.42 3.10
CA LEU A 201 -16.39 -6.87 4.39
C LEU A 201 -16.87 -5.44 4.58
N HIS A 202 -16.95 -4.67 3.50
CA HIS A 202 -17.53 -3.34 3.51
C HIS A 202 -19.01 -3.36 3.95
N ASP A 203 -19.83 -4.17 3.28
CA ASP A 203 -21.25 -4.30 3.60
C ASP A 203 -21.44 -4.84 5.02
N ALA A 204 -20.61 -5.78 5.44
CA ALA A 204 -20.63 -6.34 6.79
C ALA A 204 -20.38 -5.29 7.88
N ARG A 205 -19.37 -4.43 7.71
CA ARG A 205 -19.06 -3.32 8.63
C ARG A 205 -20.17 -2.28 8.72
N ARG A 206 -20.94 -2.07 7.64
CA ARG A 206 -22.08 -1.13 7.65
C ARG A 206 -23.28 -1.68 8.41
N LEU A 207 -23.41 -3.00 8.44
CA LEU A 207 -24.51 -3.69 9.09
C LEU A 207 -24.22 -3.96 10.57
N ALA A 208 -22.94 -4.06 10.96
CA ALA A 208 -22.51 -4.26 12.33
C ALA A 208 -21.10 -3.70 12.60
N ASP A 209 -20.93 -3.07 13.77
CA ASP A 209 -19.65 -2.49 14.21
C ASP A 209 -18.54 -3.55 14.41
N ASP A 210 -18.92 -4.79 14.73
CA ASP A 210 -18.02 -5.93 14.89
C ASP A 210 -18.67 -7.25 14.42
N ARG A 211 -17.95 -8.39 14.52
CA ARG A 211 -18.50 -9.72 14.21
C ARG A 211 -19.31 -10.31 15.37
N ASN A 212 -19.45 -9.64 16.53
CA ASN A 212 -20.30 -10.08 17.65
C ASN A 212 -21.78 -9.76 17.39
N ILE A 213 -22.29 -10.09 16.22
CA ILE A 213 -23.71 -9.93 15.95
C ILE A 213 -24.46 -10.97 16.81
N PRO A 214 -25.33 -10.56 17.76
CA PRO A 214 -25.97 -11.51 18.68
C PRO A 214 -26.86 -12.47 17.90
N ALA A 215 -26.79 -13.79 18.15
CA ALA A 215 -27.60 -14.83 17.50
C ALA A 215 -29.10 -14.48 17.32
N ALA A 216 -29.67 -13.66 18.21
CA ALA A 216 -31.03 -13.12 18.12
C ALA A 216 -31.26 -12.18 16.90
N ARG A 217 -30.28 -11.36 16.50
CA ARG A 217 -30.32 -10.55 15.27
C ARG A 217 -30.33 -11.42 14.01
N TRP A 218 -29.68 -12.57 14.05
CA TRP A 218 -29.65 -13.54 12.94
C TRP A 218 -30.98 -14.24 12.74
N VAL A 219 -31.63 -14.64 13.84
CA VAL A 219 -32.98 -15.19 13.81
C VAL A 219 -33.99 -14.15 13.31
N ALA A 220 -33.91 -12.92 13.80
CA ALA A 220 -34.79 -11.83 13.36
C ALA A 220 -34.59 -11.44 11.89
N ALA A 221 -33.36 -11.47 11.38
CA ALA A 221 -33.05 -11.22 9.95
C ALA A 221 -33.52 -12.34 9.01
N SER A 222 -33.83 -13.53 9.54
CA SER A 222 -34.34 -14.66 8.75
C SER A 222 -35.84 -14.56 8.45
N GLU A 223 -36.60 -13.81 9.26
CA GLU A 223 -38.06 -13.69 9.15
C GLU A 223 -38.52 -12.51 8.28
N ASP A 224 -37.75 -11.42 8.24
CA ASP A 224 -37.99 -10.29 7.34
C ASP A 224 -36.88 -10.19 6.29
N ALA A 225 -37.17 -10.62 5.06
CA ALA A 225 -36.33 -10.36 3.89
C ALA A 225 -36.41 -8.87 3.52
N LEU A 226 -35.86 -8.01 4.38
CA LEU A 226 -35.67 -6.61 4.02
C LEU A 226 -34.70 -6.59 2.84
N PRO A 227 -35.09 -5.96 1.71
CA PRO A 227 -34.16 -5.75 0.61
C PRO A 227 -32.93 -5.01 1.13
N PRO A 228 -31.75 -5.19 0.48
CA PRO A 228 -30.55 -4.45 0.85
C PRO A 228 -30.86 -2.95 0.98
N ALA A 229 -30.30 -2.30 2.00
CA ALA A 229 -30.39 -0.85 2.09
C ALA A 229 -29.80 -0.21 0.82
N PRO A 230 -30.24 1.00 0.42
CA PRO A 230 -29.67 1.68 -0.75
C PRO A 230 -28.14 1.70 -0.71
N GLY A 231 -27.51 1.13 -1.75
CA GLY A 231 -26.05 1.01 -1.85
C GLY A 231 -25.40 -0.14 -1.07
N VAL A 232 -26.17 -1.12 -0.60
CA VAL A 232 -25.69 -2.40 -0.06
C VAL A 232 -26.01 -3.49 -1.09
N VAL A 233 -25.06 -4.38 -1.39
CA VAL A 233 -25.26 -5.46 -2.37
C VAL A 233 -25.64 -6.79 -1.75
N LEU A 234 -25.34 -6.96 -0.46
CA LEU A 234 -25.65 -8.14 0.34
C LEU A 234 -26.75 -7.82 1.34
N SER A 235 -27.76 -8.69 1.46
CA SER A 235 -28.72 -8.56 2.55
C SER A 235 -28.04 -8.88 3.90
N LEU A 236 -28.62 -8.41 5.01
CA LEU A 236 -28.14 -8.80 6.35
C LEU A 236 -28.10 -10.31 6.51
N ARG A 237 -29.05 -11.04 5.91
CA ARG A 237 -29.11 -12.51 5.91
C ARG A 237 -27.94 -13.13 5.12
N ASP A 238 -27.56 -12.56 3.99
CA ASP A 238 -26.47 -13.09 3.17
C ASP A 238 -25.10 -12.83 3.81
N VAL A 239 -24.89 -11.62 4.32
CA VAL A 239 -23.69 -11.30 5.12
C VAL A 239 -23.59 -12.25 6.30
N ALA A 240 -24.72 -12.42 6.99
CA ALA A 240 -24.83 -13.34 8.08
C ALA A 240 -24.34 -14.74 7.67
N TRP A 241 -25.09 -15.40 6.79
CA TRP A 241 -24.85 -16.80 6.46
C TRP A 241 -23.44 -17.04 5.91
N ALA A 242 -22.94 -16.17 5.04
CA ALA A 242 -21.58 -16.28 4.55
C ALA A 242 -20.54 -16.09 5.66
N ASP A 243 -20.72 -15.14 6.60
CA ASP A 243 -19.78 -14.92 7.71
C ASP A 243 -19.80 -16.06 8.74
N SER A 244 -20.97 -16.63 9.05
CA SER A 244 -21.08 -17.73 10.03
C SER A 244 -20.28 -18.97 9.62
N ASP A 245 -20.14 -19.19 8.31
CA ASP A 245 -19.34 -20.27 7.74
C ASP A 245 -17.94 -19.78 7.29
N HIS A 246 -17.52 -18.59 7.74
CA HIS A 246 -16.22 -17.99 7.46
C HIS A 246 -15.88 -17.86 5.96
N TRP A 247 -16.87 -17.56 5.12
CA TRP A 247 -16.69 -17.42 3.67
C TRP A 247 -15.54 -16.48 3.28
N PRO A 248 -15.35 -15.27 3.87
CA PRO A 248 -14.23 -14.40 3.51
C PRO A 248 -12.87 -15.06 3.73
N ALA A 249 -12.69 -15.71 4.89
CA ALA A 249 -11.45 -16.39 5.22
C ALA A 249 -11.22 -17.60 4.32
N ALA A 250 -12.26 -18.40 4.10
CA ALA A 250 -12.22 -19.52 3.17
C ALA A 250 -11.82 -19.01 1.78
N MET A 251 -12.52 -18.01 1.23
CA MET A 251 -12.26 -17.41 -0.08
C MET A 251 -10.81 -16.98 -0.23
N LEU A 252 -10.27 -16.20 0.71
CA LEU A 252 -8.88 -15.78 0.68
C LEU A 252 -7.91 -16.96 0.69
N GLU A 253 -8.12 -17.95 1.56
CA GLU A 253 -7.26 -19.14 1.62
C GLU A 253 -7.08 -19.81 0.24
N GLY A 254 -8.17 -20.03 -0.47
CA GLY A 254 -8.07 -20.64 -1.81
C GLY A 254 -7.60 -19.70 -2.91
N LEU A 255 -7.67 -18.37 -2.74
CA LEU A 255 -6.95 -17.45 -3.63
C LEU A 255 -5.44 -17.58 -3.46
N PHE A 256 -4.96 -17.67 -2.22
CA PHE A 256 -3.55 -17.93 -1.93
C PHE A 256 -3.10 -19.29 -2.49
N ARG A 257 -3.88 -20.34 -2.23
CA ARG A 257 -3.63 -21.68 -2.78
C ARG A 257 -3.64 -21.69 -4.31
N PHE A 258 -4.60 -21.00 -4.94
CA PHE A 258 -4.66 -20.87 -6.40
C PHE A 258 -3.40 -20.19 -6.94
N ALA A 259 -2.95 -19.10 -6.31
CA ALA A 259 -1.72 -18.41 -6.70
C ALA A 259 -0.47 -19.29 -6.54
N ASP A 260 -0.37 -20.04 -5.44
CA ASP A 260 0.71 -21.02 -5.21
C ASP A 260 0.73 -22.09 -6.33
N VAL A 261 -0.41 -22.70 -6.61
CA VAL A 261 -0.56 -23.72 -7.67
C VAL A 261 -0.20 -23.17 -9.04
N VAL A 262 -0.58 -21.94 -9.37
CA VAL A 262 -0.20 -21.30 -10.63
C VAL A 262 1.31 -21.07 -10.70
N ARG A 263 1.94 -20.61 -9.61
CA ARG A 263 3.40 -20.42 -9.55
C ARG A 263 4.17 -21.73 -9.70
N GLU A 264 3.71 -22.79 -9.04
CA GLU A 264 4.29 -24.13 -9.16
C GLU A 264 4.22 -24.64 -10.60
N HIS A 265 3.04 -24.55 -11.23
CA HIS A 265 2.90 -24.91 -12.65
C HIS A 265 3.79 -24.04 -13.52
N ALA A 266 3.81 -22.72 -13.32
CA ALA A 266 4.59 -21.79 -14.14
C ALA A 266 6.10 -22.03 -14.05
N ALA A 267 6.59 -22.58 -12.93
CA ALA A 267 7.98 -22.98 -12.77
C ALA A 267 8.34 -24.22 -13.62
N THR A 268 7.37 -25.10 -13.89
CA THR A 268 7.59 -26.34 -14.67
C THR A 268 7.16 -26.24 -16.13
N ASP A 269 6.01 -25.64 -16.40
CA ASP A 269 5.34 -25.49 -17.69
C ASP A 269 4.46 -24.24 -17.65
N ARG A 270 5.05 -23.13 -18.14
CA ARG A 270 4.38 -21.83 -18.18
C ARG A 270 3.12 -21.84 -19.04
N ASP A 271 3.12 -22.53 -20.17
CA ASP A 271 1.98 -22.55 -21.08
C ASP A 271 0.81 -23.33 -20.46
N ALA A 272 1.08 -24.39 -19.69
CA ALA A 272 0.07 -25.09 -18.92
C ALA A 272 -0.51 -24.20 -17.81
N ALA A 273 0.33 -23.44 -17.09
CA ALA A 273 -0.12 -22.48 -16.10
C ALA A 273 -1.01 -21.40 -16.71
N GLU A 274 -0.64 -20.85 -17.88
CA GLU A 274 -1.44 -19.85 -18.60
C GLU A 274 -2.81 -20.41 -19.02
N ARG A 275 -2.87 -21.64 -19.54
CA ARG A 275 -4.14 -22.30 -19.89
C ARG A 275 -5.04 -22.53 -18.69
N PHE A 276 -4.48 -23.07 -17.60
CA PHE A 276 -5.21 -23.31 -16.35
C PHE A 276 -5.77 -22.00 -15.78
N ALA A 277 -4.93 -20.96 -15.70
CA ALA A 277 -5.33 -19.64 -15.24
C ALA A 277 -6.43 -19.02 -16.12
N ALA A 278 -6.31 -19.14 -17.45
CA ALA A 278 -7.32 -18.62 -18.38
C ALA A 278 -8.67 -19.34 -18.25
N GLU A 279 -8.67 -20.66 -17.99
CA GLU A 279 -9.90 -21.42 -17.76
C GLU A 279 -10.62 -20.96 -16.48
N VAL A 280 -9.87 -20.79 -15.38
CA VAL A 280 -10.42 -20.26 -14.12
C VAL A 280 -10.92 -18.83 -14.30
N ALA A 281 -10.16 -17.98 -15.01
CA ALA A 281 -10.55 -16.62 -15.33
C ALA A 281 -11.86 -16.54 -16.13
N GLY A 282 -12.07 -17.46 -17.07
CA GLY A 282 -13.32 -17.59 -17.82
C GLY A 282 -14.51 -17.86 -16.91
N VAL A 283 -14.46 -18.94 -16.11
CA VAL A 283 -15.60 -19.32 -15.26
C VAL A 283 -15.90 -18.30 -14.16
N VAL A 284 -14.86 -17.72 -13.55
CA VAL A 284 -15.00 -16.64 -12.55
C VAL A 284 -15.59 -15.39 -13.19
N GLY A 285 -15.11 -15.02 -14.38
CA GLY A 285 -15.60 -13.88 -15.13
C GLY A 285 -17.07 -14.02 -15.50
N ASP A 286 -17.48 -15.20 -15.98
CA ASP A 286 -18.86 -15.50 -16.34
C ASP A 286 -19.78 -15.44 -15.12
N HIS A 287 -19.36 -16.02 -13.99
CA HIS A 287 -20.14 -16.02 -12.75
C HIS A 287 -20.38 -14.61 -12.19
N ILE A 288 -19.33 -13.79 -12.11
CA ILE A 288 -19.44 -12.39 -11.69
C ILE A 288 -20.35 -11.62 -12.66
N SER A 289 -20.21 -11.87 -13.96
CA SER A 289 -21.01 -11.17 -14.99
C SER A 289 -22.49 -11.56 -14.98
N ALA A 290 -22.80 -12.78 -14.56
CA ALA A 290 -24.16 -13.32 -14.49
C ALA A 290 -24.97 -12.80 -13.30
N GLN A 291 -24.31 -12.26 -12.27
CA GLN A 291 -25.03 -11.75 -11.10
C GLN A 291 -25.96 -10.59 -11.47
N PRO A 292 -27.14 -10.45 -10.85
CA PRO A 292 -28.03 -9.33 -11.11
C PRO A 292 -27.34 -8.01 -10.75
N GLN A 293 -27.46 -6.98 -11.59
CA GLN A 293 -27.04 -5.63 -11.17
C GLN A 293 -28.13 -4.99 -10.33
N THR A 294 -27.77 -4.28 -9.27
CA THR A 294 -28.73 -3.42 -8.56
C THR A 294 -29.37 -2.44 -9.54
N SER A 295 -30.68 -2.27 -9.47
CA SER A 295 -31.39 -1.26 -10.26
C SER A 295 -30.86 0.12 -9.89
N LEU A 296 -30.17 0.75 -10.83
CA LEU A 296 -29.45 2.00 -10.63
C LEU A 296 -30.44 3.14 -10.37
N ASN A 297 -30.28 3.83 -9.25
CA ASN A 297 -30.93 5.11 -9.02
C ASN A 297 -30.05 6.18 -9.68
N VAL A 298 -30.47 6.65 -10.86
CA VAL A 298 -29.73 7.65 -11.66
C VAL A 298 -29.34 8.88 -10.85
N GLU A 299 -30.20 9.34 -9.94
CA GLU A 299 -29.92 10.50 -9.10
C GLU A 299 -28.81 10.20 -8.07
N GLU A 300 -28.83 9.01 -7.48
CA GLU A 300 -27.81 8.57 -6.53
C GLU A 300 -26.45 8.39 -7.21
N ASP A 301 -26.42 7.80 -8.40
CA ASP A 301 -25.17 7.60 -9.15
C ASP A 301 -24.58 8.92 -9.66
N VAL A 302 -25.44 9.86 -10.07
CA VAL A 302 -24.99 11.22 -10.42
C VAL A 302 -24.41 11.91 -9.19
N ASN A 303 -25.04 11.81 -8.02
CA ASN A 303 -24.51 12.40 -6.80
C ASN A 303 -23.17 11.77 -6.40
N ARG A 304 -23.06 10.43 -6.44
CA ARG A 304 -21.81 9.71 -6.18
C ARG A 304 -20.69 10.10 -7.15
N LEU A 305 -21.00 10.25 -8.43
CA LEU A 305 -20.05 10.74 -9.43
C LEU A 305 -19.60 12.16 -9.09
N VAL A 306 -20.54 13.07 -8.77
CA VAL A 306 -20.21 14.44 -8.37
C VAL A 306 -19.35 14.45 -7.12
N ASP A 307 -19.67 13.64 -6.11
CA ASP A 307 -18.88 13.51 -4.88
C ASP A 307 -17.44 13.09 -5.19
N LEU A 308 -17.25 12.06 -6.01
CA LEU A 308 -15.93 11.60 -6.46
C LEU A 308 -15.17 12.70 -7.21
N LEU A 309 -15.81 13.36 -8.17
CA LEU A 309 -15.19 14.44 -8.97
C LEU A 309 -14.87 15.68 -8.12
N SER A 310 -15.53 15.84 -6.97
CA SER A 310 -15.31 16.94 -6.03
C SER A 310 -14.17 16.71 -5.05
N LEU A 311 -13.62 15.49 -4.99
CA LEU A 311 -12.57 15.17 -4.04
C LEU A 311 -11.28 15.95 -4.36
N PRO A 312 -10.57 16.48 -3.35
CA PRO A 312 -9.29 17.18 -3.57
C PRO A 312 -8.26 16.31 -4.32
N VAL A 313 -8.21 15.01 -4.01
CA VAL A 313 -7.32 14.04 -4.67
C VAL A 313 -7.65 13.86 -6.16
N TRP A 314 -8.93 14.00 -6.56
CA TRP A 314 -9.34 13.90 -7.96
C TRP A 314 -8.75 15.03 -8.80
N GLY A 315 -8.81 16.26 -8.26
CA GLY A 315 -8.19 17.44 -8.86
C GLY A 315 -6.66 17.43 -8.86
N LYS A 316 -6.05 16.39 -8.26
CA LYS A 316 -4.59 16.15 -8.20
C LYS A 316 -4.19 14.81 -8.83
N ARG A 317 -5.09 14.12 -9.55
CA ARG A 317 -4.84 12.78 -10.12
C ARG A 317 -3.61 12.71 -11.04
N HIS A 318 -3.30 13.79 -11.75
CA HIS A 318 -2.14 13.84 -12.66
C HIS A 318 -0.85 13.73 -11.86
N GLU A 319 -0.80 14.45 -10.74
CA GLU A 319 0.32 14.44 -9.84
C GLU A 319 0.37 13.16 -8.98
N MET A 320 -0.80 12.59 -8.66
CA MET A 320 -0.89 11.26 -8.03
C MET A 320 -0.32 10.15 -8.91
N TYR A 321 -0.28 10.28 -10.25
CA TYR A 321 0.37 9.29 -11.11
C TYR A 321 1.87 9.20 -10.84
N SER A 322 2.55 10.33 -10.73
CA SER A 322 3.99 10.34 -10.41
C SER A 322 4.22 9.74 -9.03
N ALA A 323 3.41 10.10 -8.03
CA ALA A 323 3.46 9.48 -6.70
C ALA A 323 3.19 7.97 -6.75
N TRP A 324 2.24 7.51 -7.55
CA TRP A 324 1.95 6.09 -7.75
C TRP A 324 3.13 5.34 -8.38
N VAL A 325 3.88 5.94 -9.32
CA VAL A 325 5.08 5.28 -9.88
C VAL A 325 6.12 4.96 -8.79
N LEU A 326 6.13 5.67 -7.66
CA LEU A 326 6.95 5.28 -6.50
C LEU A 326 6.58 3.89 -5.96
N THR A 327 5.31 3.50 -5.95
CA THR A 327 4.88 2.17 -5.47
C THR A 327 5.52 1.08 -6.33
N GLU A 328 5.58 1.30 -7.65
CA GLU A 328 6.23 0.40 -8.60
C GLU A 328 7.75 0.37 -8.44
N ILE A 329 8.38 1.52 -8.12
CA ILE A 329 9.81 1.59 -7.79
C ILE A 329 10.10 0.80 -6.51
N VAL A 330 9.29 0.96 -5.47
CA VAL A 330 9.42 0.24 -4.19
C VAL A 330 9.22 -1.27 -4.39
N ALA A 331 8.20 -1.66 -5.15
CA ALA A 331 7.95 -3.06 -5.51
C ALA A 331 9.15 -3.67 -6.27
N ALA A 332 9.79 -2.91 -7.16
CA ALA A 332 10.98 -3.35 -7.89
C ALA A 332 12.22 -3.54 -6.99
N ILE A 333 12.37 -2.69 -5.98
CA ILE A 333 13.50 -2.73 -5.04
C ILE A 333 13.30 -3.85 -4.00
N GLY A 334 12.05 -4.06 -3.59
CA GLY A 334 11.69 -4.88 -2.44
C GLY A 334 11.72 -4.03 -1.17
N VAL A 335 10.61 -4.07 -0.44
CA VAL A 335 10.35 -3.26 0.76
C VAL A 335 11.44 -3.46 1.83
N ASN A 336 12.05 -4.63 1.92
CA ASN A 336 13.10 -4.94 2.90
C ASN A 336 14.47 -4.31 2.57
N ARG A 337 14.63 -3.74 1.37
CA ARG A 337 15.87 -3.09 0.94
C ARG A 337 15.80 -1.57 0.97
N ILE A 338 14.62 -1.00 1.19
CA ILE A 338 14.38 0.44 1.11
C ILE A 338 13.89 0.98 2.45
N THR A 339 14.46 2.11 2.86
CA THR A 339 14.02 2.88 4.02
C THR A 339 13.48 4.22 3.52
N VAL A 340 12.16 4.41 3.59
CA VAL A 340 11.50 5.67 3.24
C VAL A 340 11.68 6.64 4.39
N HIS A 341 12.10 7.86 4.10
CA HIS A 341 12.37 8.89 5.11
C HIS A 341 11.09 9.61 5.49
N VAL A 342 10.75 9.52 6.78
CA VAL A 342 9.64 10.27 7.40
C VAL A 342 10.25 11.28 8.38
N VAL A 343 9.97 12.57 8.18
CA VAL A 343 10.54 13.65 8.98
C VAL A 343 9.44 14.27 9.83
N GLY A 344 9.54 14.15 11.15
CA GLY A 344 8.55 14.70 12.08
C GLY A 344 7.15 14.11 11.90
N GLY A 345 7.05 12.81 11.57
CA GLY A 345 5.78 12.14 11.28
C GLY A 345 5.17 12.49 9.92
N VAL A 346 5.89 13.24 9.08
CA VAL A 346 5.43 13.64 7.74
C VAL A 346 6.20 12.87 6.67
N LEU A 347 5.46 12.18 5.81
CA LEU A 347 5.96 11.71 4.52
C LEU A 347 5.67 12.80 3.48
N GLU A 348 6.73 13.50 3.09
CA GLU A 348 6.63 14.68 2.22
C GLU A 348 7.09 14.37 0.79
N PHE A 349 6.17 14.54 -0.17
CA PHE A 349 6.45 14.59 -1.59
C PHE A 349 6.59 16.06 -2.00
N ASN A 350 7.79 16.59 -1.78
CA ASN A 350 8.10 17.96 -2.18
C ASN A 350 8.63 17.97 -3.62
N PHE A 351 7.96 18.70 -4.52
CA PHE A 351 8.40 18.88 -5.91
C PHE A 351 9.57 19.90 -6.02
N ALA A 352 10.45 19.89 -5.02
CA ALA A 352 11.65 20.70 -4.90
C ALA A 352 12.81 19.85 -4.34
N GLY A 353 13.24 18.83 -5.10
CA GLY A 353 14.44 18.03 -4.80
C GLY A 353 14.44 17.40 -3.40
N SER A 354 13.69 16.31 -3.21
CA SER A 354 13.51 15.66 -1.91
C SER A 354 14.16 14.28 -1.85
N HIS A 355 14.88 13.98 -0.76
CA HIS A 355 15.44 12.65 -0.49
C HIS A 355 14.33 11.76 0.09
N LEU A 356 13.72 10.94 -0.75
CA LEU A 356 12.57 10.14 -0.37
C LEU A 356 12.95 8.88 0.38
N ALA A 357 14.03 8.21 -0.04
CA ALA A 357 14.41 6.94 0.55
C ALA A 357 15.88 6.59 0.37
N THR A 358 16.41 5.76 1.25
CA THR A 358 17.73 5.13 1.12
C THR A 358 17.57 3.64 0.84
N ILE A 359 18.34 3.14 -0.14
CA ILE A 359 18.32 1.74 -0.57
C ILE A 359 19.62 1.08 -0.14
N SER A 360 19.50 -0.03 0.58
CA SER A 360 20.62 -0.85 1.05
C SER A 360 21.16 -1.73 -0.09
N THR A 361 22.46 -1.63 -0.35
CA THR A 361 23.17 -2.40 -1.38
C THR A 361 24.51 -2.91 -0.88
N ALA A 362 25.05 -3.97 -1.50
CA ALA A 362 26.36 -4.54 -1.16
C ALA A 362 27.52 -3.56 -1.36
N GLU A 363 27.35 -2.57 -2.25
CA GLU A 363 28.37 -1.57 -2.58
C GLU A 363 28.24 -0.30 -1.72
N GLY A 364 27.31 -0.28 -0.76
CA GLY A 364 26.95 0.88 0.05
C GLY A 364 25.57 1.43 -0.27
N PRO A 365 25.05 2.38 0.54
CA PRO A 365 23.73 2.94 0.33
C PRO A 365 23.64 3.74 -0.97
N VAL A 366 22.49 3.65 -1.62
CA VAL A 366 22.11 4.54 -2.74
C VAL A 366 20.84 5.30 -2.38
N GLU A 367 20.67 6.49 -2.92
CA GLU A 367 19.61 7.41 -2.51
C GLU A 367 18.58 7.55 -3.63
N LEU A 368 17.30 7.43 -3.28
CA LEU A 368 16.16 7.72 -4.14
C LEU A 368 15.68 9.14 -3.85
N TRP A 369 15.76 9.98 -4.86
CA TRP A 369 15.33 11.37 -4.82
C TRP A 369 14.16 11.62 -5.76
N ALA A 370 13.22 12.45 -5.34
CA ALA A 370 12.26 13.07 -6.24
C ALA A 370 12.77 14.43 -6.73
N GLU A 371 12.50 14.74 -8.00
CA GLU A 371 12.63 16.09 -8.55
C GLU A 371 14.04 16.70 -8.40
N LEU A 372 15.08 15.85 -8.42
CA LEU A 372 16.47 16.27 -8.20
C LEU A 372 17.08 16.90 -9.45
N ARG A 373 17.26 18.22 -9.39
CA ARG A 373 17.77 19.05 -10.49
C ARG A 373 19.26 18.82 -10.75
N SER A 374 19.63 18.72 -12.02
CA SER A 374 21.02 18.62 -12.51
C SER A 374 21.30 19.65 -13.60
N ALA A 375 22.49 20.24 -13.59
CA ALA A 375 22.92 21.15 -14.64
C ALA A 375 23.07 20.41 -15.99
N TYR A 376 22.48 20.98 -17.05
CA TYR A 376 22.62 20.48 -18.41
C TYR A 376 22.44 21.63 -19.39
N ALA A 377 23.49 21.93 -20.17
CA ALA A 377 23.60 23.20 -20.88
C ALA A 377 22.79 23.28 -22.19
N LYS A 378 22.37 22.16 -22.76
CA LYS A 378 21.70 22.13 -24.08
C LYS A 378 20.56 21.10 -24.13
N PRO A 379 19.53 21.23 -23.27
CA PRO A 379 18.34 20.40 -23.40
C PRO A 379 17.64 20.68 -24.73
N VAL A 380 17.11 19.62 -25.35
CA VAL A 380 16.27 19.66 -26.54
C VAL A 380 14.79 19.83 -26.18
N GLY A 381 14.38 19.42 -24.98
CA GLY A 381 13.00 19.50 -24.51
C GLY A 381 12.50 20.92 -24.29
N HIS A 382 11.27 21.19 -24.71
CA HIS A 382 10.64 22.48 -24.50
C HIS A 382 10.34 22.70 -23.02
N GLY A 383 10.82 23.82 -22.46
CA GLY A 383 10.66 24.15 -21.02
C GLY A 383 11.93 23.95 -20.18
N ARG A 384 12.98 23.33 -20.73
CA ARG A 384 14.29 23.20 -20.08
C ARG A 384 15.28 24.15 -20.77
N SER A 385 16.13 24.84 -19.99
CA SER A 385 17.09 25.81 -20.55
C SER A 385 18.53 25.55 -20.13
N ASN A 386 18.79 25.30 -18.84
CA ASN A 386 20.13 25.08 -18.30
C ASN A 386 20.20 23.93 -17.28
N ALA A 387 19.11 23.17 -17.12
CA ALA A 387 19.02 22.07 -16.19
C ALA A 387 17.97 21.04 -16.65
N ILE A 388 18.14 19.82 -16.14
CA ILE A 388 17.19 18.72 -16.25
C ILE A 388 16.75 18.31 -14.84
N GLN A 389 15.53 17.79 -14.73
CA GLN A 389 14.93 17.42 -13.46
C GLN A 389 13.94 16.28 -13.72
N PRO A 390 14.39 15.01 -13.66
CA PRO A 390 13.48 13.88 -13.75
C PRO A 390 12.62 13.77 -12.49
N ASP A 391 11.42 13.20 -12.62
CA ASP A 391 10.52 12.94 -11.49
C ASP A 391 11.22 12.14 -10.38
N TYR A 392 11.99 11.10 -10.73
CA TYR A 392 12.80 10.32 -9.79
C TYR A 392 14.23 10.11 -10.26
N ARG A 393 15.16 10.05 -9.30
CA ARG A 393 16.55 9.66 -9.53
C ARG A 393 17.07 8.76 -8.44
N ILE A 394 17.76 7.68 -8.83
CA ILE A 394 18.53 6.84 -7.92
C ILE A 394 20.01 7.15 -8.14
N SER A 395 20.70 7.61 -7.10
CA SER A 395 22.07 8.12 -7.18
C SER A 395 22.96 7.56 -6.08
N ARG A 396 24.24 7.38 -6.40
CA ARG A 396 25.28 7.22 -5.39
C ARG A 396 25.69 8.61 -4.84
N PRO A 397 26.17 8.71 -3.59
CA PRO A 397 26.89 9.90 -3.16
C PRO A 397 28.16 10.12 -4.01
N PRO A 398 28.53 11.38 -4.33
CA PRO A 398 27.78 12.60 -4.10
C PRO A 398 26.63 12.75 -5.11
N VAL A 399 25.40 12.88 -4.63
CA VAL A 399 24.20 12.92 -5.48
C VAL A 399 24.15 14.12 -6.41
N THR A 400 24.89 15.19 -6.13
CA THR A 400 24.97 16.39 -6.98
C THR A 400 25.75 16.15 -8.28
N ALA A 401 26.57 15.10 -8.36
CA ALA A 401 27.32 14.77 -9.56
C ALA A 401 26.43 14.00 -10.55
N PRO A 402 26.19 14.49 -11.79
CA PRO A 402 25.32 13.80 -12.74
C PRO A 402 25.78 12.38 -13.10
N ALA A 403 27.10 12.12 -13.04
CA ALA A 403 27.67 10.79 -13.29
C ALA A 403 27.46 9.79 -12.13
N SER A 404 26.96 10.23 -10.98
CA SER A 404 26.61 9.35 -9.85
C SER A 404 25.23 8.70 -10.01
N ALA A 405 24.41 9.21 -10.93
CA ALA A 405 23.09 8.69 -11.20
C ALA A 405 23.16 7.30 -11.83
N LEU A 406 22.44 6.36 -11.22
CA LEU A 406 22.27 4.98 -11.68
C LEU A 406 21.04 4.86 -12.57
N LEU A 407 19.97 5.54 -12.19
CA LEU A 407 18.66 5.46 -12.82
C LEU A 407 17.99 6.84 -12.74
N ALA A 408 17.26 7.21 -13.79
CA ALA A 408 16.32 8.32 -13.80
C ALA A 408 14.98 7.85 -14.35
N VAL A 409 13.89 8.22 -13.68
CA VAL A 409 12.52 7.91 -14.11
C VAL A 409 11.79 9.22 -14.36
N GLU A 410 11.16 9.31 -15.53
CA GLU A 410 10.25 10.39 -15.89
C GLU A 410 8.84 9.84 -16.02
N CYS A 411 7.88 10.48 -15.39
CA CYS A 411 6.48 10.11 -15.42
C CYS A 411 5.73 10.94 -16.48
N LYS A 412 4.88 10.28 -17.27
CA LYS A 412 4.04 10.91 -18.28
C LYS A 412 2.62 10.34 -18.22
N GLN A 413 1.65 11.13 -17.78
CA GLN A 413 0.26 10.65 -17.67
C GLN A 413 -0.58 10.71 -18.96
N TYR A 414 -0.08 11.30 -20.05
CA TYR A 414 -0.87 11.50 -21.28
C TYR A 414 -1.40 10.18 -21.85
N TRP A 415 -2.68 10.14 -22.23
CA TRP A 415 -3.29 8.96 -22.86
C TRP A 415 -2.77 8.73 -24.28
N GLN A 416 -2.63 9.83 -25.04
CA GLN A 416 -2.13 9.80 -26.41
C GLN A 416 -0.63 10.14 -26.48
N SER A 417 0.10 9.42 -27.34
CA SER A 417 1.54 9.59 -27.54
C SER A 417 1.88 10.98 -28.10
N VAL A 418 2.33 11.93 -27.27
CA VAL A 418 3.08 13.09 -27.78
C VAL A 418 4.52 12.65 -28.07
N ARG A 419 4.73 12.03 -29.24
CA ARG A 419 6.01 11.42 -29.67
C ARG A 419 7.23 12.32 -29.48
N LYS A 420 7.05 13.64 -29.61
CA LYS A 420 8.13 14.62 -29.46
C LYS A 420 8.59 14.74 -28.00
N ASN A 421 7.64 14.82 -27.06
CA ASN A 421 7.94 15.07 -25.65
C ASN A 421 8.68 13.89 -24.98
N VAL A 422 8.33 12.65 -25.35
CA VAL A 422 9.00 11.45 -24.80
C VAL A 422 10.44 11.33 -25.30
N ALA A 423 10.66 11.49 -26.61
CA ALA A 423 12.00 11.41 -27.19
C ALA A 423 12.92 12.51 -26.66
N ASP A 424 12.41 13.75 -26.53
CA ASP A 424 13.16 14.87 -25.99
C ASP A 424 13.53 14.65 -24.51
N ALA A 425 12.62 14.09 -23.70
CA ALA A 425 12.92 13.70 -22.33
C ALA A 425 14.01 12.63 -22.23
N LEU A 426 13.91 11.56 -23.03
CA LEU A 426 14.94 10.52 -23.07
C LEU A 426 16.30 11.09 -23.50
N ALA A 427 16.34 11.92 -24.54
CA ALA A 427 17.57 12.54 -25.02
C ALA A 427 18.21 13.45 -23.97
N ASP A 428 17.40 14.30 -23.32
CA ASP A 428 17.85 15.23 -22.28
C ASP A 428 18.41 14.50 -21.06
N TYR A 429 17.69 13.52 -20.54
CA TYR A 429 18.12 12.79 -19.35
C TYR A 429 19.30 11.87 -19.66
N ALA A 430 19.31 11.18 -20.79
CA ALA A 430 20.43 10.31 -21.14
C ALA A 430 21.70 11.11 -21.45
N GLY A 431 21.56 12.33 -21.99
CA GLY A 431 22.65 13.27 -22.23
C GLY A 431 23.15 13.98 -20.97
N GLY A 432 22.24 14.38 -20.07
CA GLY A 432 22.59 15.08 -18.83
C GLY A 432 23.01 14.15 -17.69
N LEU A 433 22.63 12.88 -17.72
CA LEU A 433 22.99 11.84 -16.74
C LEU A 433 23.77 10.71 -17.45
N PRO A 434 25.08 10.89 -17.68
CA PRO A 434 25.84 10.08 -18.66
C PRO A 434 25.99 8.59 -18.28
N LYS A 435 25.78 8.23 -17.00
CA LYS A 435 25.85 6.83 -16.54
C LYS A 435 24.49 6.23 -16.16
N ALA A 436 23.44 7.05 -16.14
CA ALA A 436 22.13 6.59 -15.71
C ALA A 436 21.45 5.78 -16.81
N HIS A 437 20.66 4.80 -16.41
CA HIS A 437 19.58 4.28 -17.25
C HIS A 437 18.36 5.19 -17.11
N VAL A 438 17.74 5.52 -18.23
CA VAL A 438 16.61 6.44 -18.28
C VAL A 438 15.35 5.69 -18.65
N VAL A 439 14.35 5.81 -17.80
CA VAL A 439 13.03 5.19 -17.99
C VAL A 439 12.02 6.30 -18.14
N VAL A 440 11.23 6.28 -19.22
CA VAL A 440 9.97 7.04 -19.25
C VAL A 440 8.83 6.08 -18.90
N ALA A 441 8.20 6.31 -17.76
CA ALA A 441 6.98 5.65 -17.30
C ALA A 441 5.77 6.40 -17.88
N SER A 442 5.13 5.83 -18.90
CA SER A 442 3.99 6.45 -19.58
C SER A 442 2.69 5.73 -19.27
N HIS A 443 1.70 6.47 -18.79
CA HIS A 443 0.34 5.97 -18.57
C HIS A 443 -0.32 5.58 -19.90
N GLY A 444 -0.15 6.39 -20.95
CA GLY A 444 -0.68 6.11 -22.29
C GLY A 444 0.27 5.35 -23.20
N LYS A 445 -0.16 5.19 -24.45
CA LYS A 445 0.64 4.51 -25.48
C LYS A 445 1.87 5.33 -25.84
N VAL A 446 3.03 4.70 -25.98
CA VAL A 446 4.25 5.30 -26.56
C VAL A 446 4.54 4.65 -27.91
N SER A 447 4.94 5.45 -28.89
CA SER A 447 5.34 4.96 -30.21
C SER A 447 6.75 4.36 -30.19
N ASP A 448 6.96 3.20 -30.82
CA ASP A 448 8.29 2.56 -30.92
C ASP A 448 9.34 3.47 -31.59
N ALA A 449 8.89 4.26 -32.57
CA ALA A 449 9.71 5.28 -33.26
C ALA A 449 10.27 6.41 -32.34
N VAL A 450 9.91 6.46 -31.05
CA VAL A 450 10.53 7.36 -30.08
C VAL A 450 12.02 7.07 -29.95
N MET A 451 12.40 5.79 -29.93
CA MET A 451 13.79 5.37 -29.75
C MET A 451 14.67 5.72 -30.95
N ASP A 452 14.07 5.89 -32.14
CA ASP A 452 14.77 6.21 -33.38
C ASP A 452 15.43 7.60 -33.37
N LYS A 453 14.97 8.49 -32.49
CA LYS A 453 15.49 9.85 -32.35
C LYS A 453 16.70 9.96 -31.43
N LEU A 454 17.03 8.89 -30.71
CA LEU A 454 18.16 8.86 -29.78
C LEU A 454 19.45 8.44 -30.51
N THR A 455 20.58 8.98 -30.05
CA THR A 455 21.89 8.45 -30.47
C THR A 455 22.04 7.00 -29.99
N PRO A 456 22.94 6.18 -30.59
CA PRO A 456 23.14 4.80 -30.15
C PRO A 456 23.42 4.66 -28.65
N ASP A 457 24.33 5.48 -28.09
CA ASP A 457 24.64 5.49 -26.65
C ASP A 457 23.43 5.82 -25.77
N GLN A 458 22.62 6.81 -26.19
CA GLN A 458 21.42 7.18 -25.45
C GLN A 458 20.38 6.06 -25.51
N ARG A 459 20.22 5.42 -26.68
CA ARG A 459 19.27 4.33 -26.92
C ARG A 459 19.57 3.12 -26.04
N ASP A 460 20.83 2.72 -25.92
CA ASP A 460 21.25 1.54 -25.16
C ASP A 460 20.95 1.66 -23.66
N ARG A 461 20.81 2.89 -23.15
CA ARG A 461 20.51 3.19 -21.74
C ARG A 461 19.08 3.69 -21.52
N SER A 462 18.25 3.73 -22.55
CA SER A 462 16.91 4.33 -22.48
C SER A 462 15.81 3.31 -22.74
N ILE A 463 14.68 3.46 -22.06
CA ILE A 463 13.46 2.71 -22.35
C ILE A 463 12.22 3.58 -22.13
N ALA A 464 11.24 3.44 -23.00
CA ALA A 464 9.90 4.00 -22.77
C ALA A 464 8.94 2.84 -22.45
N VAL A 465 8.40 2.83 -21.23
CA VAL A 465 7.40 1.85 -20.81
C VAL A 465 6.03 2.45 -21.11
N SER A 466 5.36 1.86 -22.09
CA SER A 466 4.03 2.25 -22.54
C SER A 466 2.95 1.54 -21.73
N GLY A 467 1.89 2.27 -21.33
CA GLY A 467 0.76 1.68 -20.63
C GLY A 467 1.06 1.25 -19.20
N LEU A 468 1.99 1.92 -18.51
CA LEU A 468 2.27 1.67 -17.11
C LEU A 468 1.12 2.20 -16.25
N ARG A 469 0.30 1.30 -15.72
CA ARG A 469 -0.91 1.55 -14.93
C ARG A 469 -1.05 0.49 -13.85
N PRO A 470 -1.92 0.68 -12.85
CA PRO A 470 -2.24 -0.41 -11.94
C PRO A 470 -2.69 -1.64 -12.73
N ASN A 471 -2.16 -2.80 -12.34
CA ASN A 471 -2.57 -4.10 -12.85
C ASN A 471 -2.39 -4.30 -14.37
N ALA A 472 -1.55 -3.51 -15.06
CA ALA A 472 -1.37 -3.65 -16.51
C ALA A 472 -0.58 -4.92 -16.92
N GLY A 473 -0.05 -5.67 -15.94
CA GLY A 473 0.70 -6.91 -16.16
C GLY A 473 2.07 -6.65 -16.77
N ALA A 474 2.23 -6.92 -18.06
CA ALA A 474 3.53 -6.88 -18.74
C ALA A 474 4.27 -5.53 -18.64
N PRO A 475 3.63 -4.34 -18.79
CA PRO A 475 4.30 -3.06 -18.59
C PRO A 475 4.89 -2.89 -17.19
N ASN A 476 4.16 -3.27 -16.13
CA ASN A 476 4.63 -3.20 -14.74
C ASN A 476 5.84 -4.13 -14.55
N THR A 477 5.76 -5.38 -15.04
CA THR A 477 6.88 -6.32 -14.98
C THR A 477 8.11 -5.81 -15.73
N ILE A 478 7.95 -5.21 -16.91
CA ILE A 478 9.06 -4.60 -17.66
C ILE A 478 9.68 -3.45 -16.87
N PHE A 479 8.85 -2.55 -16.31
CA PHE A 479 9.31 -1.43 -15.51
C PHE A 479 10.08 -1.91 -14.27
N ARG A 480 9.47 -2.78 -13.46
CA ARG A 480 10.06 -3.32 -12.24
C ARG A 480 11.39 -4.03 -12.51
N ARG A 481 11.43 -4.90 -13.53
CA ARG A 481 12.65 -5.61 -13.92
C ARG A 481 13.74 -4.66 -14.40
N THR A 482 13.40 -3.63 -15.17
CA THR A 482 14.38 -2.62 -15.60
C THR A 482 14.99 -1.92 -14.39
N ILE A 483 14.18 -1.52 -13.40
CA ILE A 483 14.70 -0.89 -12.18
C ILE A 483 15.59 -1.86 -11.41
N ALA A 484 15.09 -3.05 -11.09
CA ALA A 484 15.83 -4.06 -10.34
C ALA A 484 17.19 -4.40 -10.97
N ALA A 485 17.25 -4.51 -12.29
CA ALA A 485 18.46 -4.86 -13.04
C ALA A 485 19.55 -3.75 -13.01
N LYS A 486 19.22 -2.52 -12.61
CA LYS A 486 20.16 -1.38 -12.57
C LYS A 486 20.55 -0.98 -11.16
N LEU A 487 19.96 -1.61 -10.15
CA LEU A 487 20.37 -1.44 -8.78
C LEU A 487 21.60 -2.31 -8.49
N PRO A 488 22.54 -1.83 -7.65
CA PRO A 488 23.62 -2.67 -7.17
C PRO A 488 23.05 -3.87 -6.41
N ALA A 489 23.86 -4.93 -6.34
CA ALA A 489 23.47 -6.18 -5.69
C ALA A 489 22.94 -5.93 -4.27
N ARG A 490 21.97 -6.74 -3.85
CA ARG A 490 21.51 -6.76 -2.46
C ARG A 490 22.73 -7.01 -1.56
N PRO A 491 22.81 -6.37 -0.37
CA PRO A 491 23.79 -6.81 0.62
C PRO A 491 23.66 -8.32 0.80
N PRO A 492 24.76 -9.07 0.93
CA PRO A 492 24.63 -10.49 1.25
C PRO A 492 23.71 -10.60 2.46
N GLU A 493 22.63 -11.36 2.32
CA GLU A 493 21.85 -11.71 3.49
C GLU A 493 22.84 -12.32 4.48
N PRO A 494 22.82 -11.89 5.76
CA PRO A 494 23.66 -12.54 6.74
C PRO A 494 23.34 -14.02 6.65
N ALA A 495 24.33 -14.82 6.24
CA ALA A 495 24.15 -16.24 6.01
C ALA A 495 23.40 -16.80 7.21
N GLU A 496 22.21 -17.36 6.98
CA GLU A 496 21.50 -18.09 8.02
C GLU A 496 22.45 -19.20 8.50
N GLY A 497 23.03 -19.02 9.68
CA GLY A 497 24.05 -19.92 10.25
C GLY A 497 25.51 -19.46 10.18
N GLY A 498 25.83 -18.30 9.60
CA GLY A 498 27.18 -17.72 9.62
C GLY A 498 27.45 -16.96 10.91
N GLY A 499 27.74 -17.66 12.00
CA GLY A 499 28.09 -17.06 13.29
C GLY A 499 29.26 -16.09 13.19
N ILE A 500 28.97 -14.79 13.10
CA ILE A 500 29.90 -13.75 13.52
C ILE A 500 29.97 -13.88 15.04
N ALA A 501 31.13 -14.24 15.57
CA ALA A 501 31.35 -14.24 17.01
C ALA A 501 30.96 -12.86 17.58
N PRO A 502 30.03 -12.79 18.56
CA PRO A 502 29.57 -11.52 19.10
C PRO A 502 30.68 -10.96 19.97
N SER A 503 31.48 -10.02 19.47
CA SER A 503 32.40 -9.28 20.33
C SER A 503 31.71 -8.15 21.08
N THR A 504 30.48 -7.79 20.70
CA THR A 504 29.66 -6.79 21.40
C THR A 504 28.32 -7.39 21.79
N PRO A 505 28.01 -7.52 23.09
CA PRO A 505 26.70 -7.98 23.55
C PRO A 505 25.61 -6.97 23.17
N LEU A 506 24.37 -7.44 23.02
CA LEU A 506 23.21 -6.54 22.95
C LEU A 506 22.95 -6.00 24.35
N THR A 507 22.84 -4.68 24.47
CA THR A 507 22.52 -3.97 25.70
C THR A 507 21.19 -3.26 25.52
N ILE A 508 20.26 -3.48 26.45
CA ILE A 508 18.94 -2.85 26.49
C ILE A 508 18.92 -1.98 27.74
N THR A 509 18.84 -0.66 27.58
CA THR A 509 18.98 0.29 28.66
C THR A 509 17.72 1.13 28.79
N LEU A 510 17.04 1.04 29.94
CA LEU A 510 15.90 1.87 30.32
C LEU A 510 16.39 3.05 31.16
N THR A 511 15.89 4.25 30.86
CA THR A 511 16.12 5.47 31.64
C THR A 511 14.85 6.29 31.72
N TRP A 512 14.62 6.98 32.83
CA TRP A 512 13.48 7.89 32.99
C TRP A 512 13.86 9.08 33.87
N PRO A 513 13.39 10.31 33.54
CA PRO A 513 13.76 11.52 34.27
C PRO A 513 12.98 11.73 35.58
N LYS A 514 11.84 11.06 35.76
CA LYS A 514 10.93 11.28 36.89
C LYS A 514 11.39 10.48 38.12
N VAL A 515 12.01 11.17 39.09
CA VAL A 515 12.44 10.56 40.36
C VAL A 515 11.23 10.13 41.18
N GLY A 516 11.29 8.93 41.76
CA GLY A 516 10.24 8.37 42.61
C GLY A 516 9.17 7.55 41.87
N VAL A 517 9.41 7.21 40.61
CA VAL A 517 8.65 6.21 39.84
C VAL A 517 9.52 4.97 39.69
N ASP A 518 8.92 3.81 39.97
CA ASP A 518 9.54 2.49 39.82
C ASP A 518 9.13 1.93 38.46
N LEU A 519 10.09 1.80 37.54
CA LEU A 519 9.87 1.21 36.23
C LEU A 519 10.75 -0.04 36.10
N ASP A 520 10.14 -1.16 35.76
CA ASP A 520 10.84 -2.42 35.54
C ASP A 520 11.07 -2.62 34.04
N LEU A 521 12.32 -2.92 33.66
CA LEU A 521 12.67 -3.41 32.33
C LEU A 521 12.46 -4.93 32.27
N HIS A 522 11.66 -5.36 31.30
CA HIS A 522 11.42 -6.77 31.00
C HIS A 522 11.90 -7.11 29.59
N ALA A 523 12.54 -8.27 29.44
CA ALA A 523 12.90 -8.78 28.12
C ALA A 523 12.69 -10.30 28.03
N TRP A 524 11.79 -10.73 27.13
CA TRP A 524 11.58 -12.15 26.81
C TRP A 524 12.51 -12.57 25.69
N MET A 525 13.54 -13.33 26.04
CA MET A 525 14.54 -13.84 25.11
C MET A 525 14.10 -15.19 24.56
N HIS A 526 14.24 -15.37 23.25
CA HIS A 526 14.03 -16.62 22.54
C HIS A 526 15.34 -17.08 21.90
N TRP A 527 15.77 -18.29 22.22
CA TRP A 527 17.07 -18.83 21.82
C TRP A 527 16.97 -19.78 20.61
N PRO A 528 18.09 -20.04 19.90
CA PRO A 528 18.10 -20.95 18.75
C PRO A 528 17.74 -22.41 19.07
N ASP A 529 17.92 -22.83 20.33
CA ASP A 529 17.55 -24.18 20.79
C ASP A 529 16.04 -24.32 21.11
N GLY A 530 15.27 -23.25 20.88
CA GLY A 530 13.83 -23.19 21.17
C GLY A 530 13.49 -22.86 22.61
N SER A 531 14.49 -22.69 23.50
CA SER A 531 14.24 -22.24 24.86
C SER A 531 13.90 -20.74 24.90
N SER A 532 13.14 -20.34 25.92
CA SER A 532 12.85 -18.94 26.20
C SER A 532 13.07 -18.60 27.67
N GLN A 533 13.43 -17.35 27.94
CA GLN A 533 13.65 -16.83 29.28
C GLN A 533 13.23 -15.36 29.35
N GLU A 534 12.42 -15.02 30.34
CA GLU A 534 12.20 -13.63 30.73
C GLU A 534 13.37 -13.16 31.61
N VAL A 535 13.89 -11.98 31.32
CA VAL A 535 14.87 -11.27 32.16
C VAL A 535 14.21 -10.01 32.70
N ASN A 536 14.07 -9.95 34.02
CA ASN A 536 13.52 -8.82 34.78
C ASN A 536 14.12 -8.81 36.20
N TYR A 537 13.60 -7.98 37.11
CA TYR A 537 14.11 -7.91 38.50
C TYR A 537 13.97 -9.21 39.32
N ASN A 538 13.03 -10.09 38.98
CA ASN A 538 12.81 -11.40 39.63
C ASN A 538 13.65 -12.51 38.97
N THR A 539 13.88 -12.43 37.65
CA THR A 539 14.60 -13.43 36.85
C THR A 539 15.88 -12.85 36.25
N ARG A 540 16.69 -12.21 37.11
CA ARG A 540 17.83 -11.38 36.70
C ARG A 540 18.89 -12.08 35.87
N GLY A 541 19.05 -13.40 35.96
CA GLY A 541 20.21 -14.11 35.39
C GLY A 541 21.54 -13.72 36.08
N GLU A 542 22.62 -14.39 35.69
CA GLU A 542 23.97 -14.10 36.18
C GLU A 542 24.96 -13.93 35.00
N PRO A 543 25.83 -12.90 35.00
CA PRO A 543 26.75 -12.65 33.89
C PRO A 543 27.65 -13.83 33.50
N SER A 544 27.98 -14.69 34.46
CA SER A 544 28.85 -15.86 34.25
C SER A 544 28.10 -17.14 33.90
N ALA A 545 26.78 -17.20 34.06
CA ALA A 545 26.00 -18.43 33.97
C ALA A 545 24.76 -18.32 33.07
N SER A 546 24.35 -17.11 32.71
CA SER A 546 23.15 -16.85 31.92
C SER A 546 23.51 -16.15 30.60
N PRO A 547 22.85 -16.52 29.49
CA PRO A 547 23.07 -15.89 28.19
C PRO A 547 22.53 -14.46 28.10
N ALA A 548 21.69 -14.06 29.07
CA ALA A 548 21.23 -12.70 29.29
C ALA A 548 21.05 -12.44 30.80
N TRP A 549 21.25 -11.21 31.25
CA TRP A 549 21.05 -10.82 32.65
C TRP A 549 20.72 -9.33 32.83
N LEU A 550 20.08 -8.98 33.94
CA LEU A 550 19.84 -7.61 34.41
C LEU A 550 21.05 -7.15 35.24
N ASP A 551 21.79 -6.15 34.75
CA ASP A 551 22.98 -5.58 35.39
C ASP A 551 22.64 -4.85 36.71
N ARG A 552 21.54 -4.09 36.69
CA ARG A 552 21.07 -3.30 37.81
C ARG A 552 19.56 -3.07 37.70
N ASP A 553 18.91 -3.24 38.84
CA ASP A 553 17.51 -2.88 39.15
C ASP A 553 17.51 -1.48 39.79
N ASP A 554 16.71 -0.54 39.29
CA ASP A 554 16.60 0.84 39.78
C ASP A 554 15.14 1.21 40.08
N ARG A 555 14.84 1.43 41.36
CA ARG A 555 13.45 1.60 41.82
C ARG A 555 12.98 3.04 41.97
N ASP A 556 13.85 4.00 41.67
CA ASP A 556 13.57 5.41 41.94
C ASP A 556 13.97 6.39 40.83
N GLY A 557 14.43 5.89 39.69
CA GLY A 557 14.77 6.68 38.49
C GLY A 557 16.07 7.46 38.60
N ARG A 558 16.96 7.08 39.52
CA ARG A 558 18.27 7.73 39.68
C ARG A 558 19.36 7.12 38.81
N ALA A 559 19.16 5.89 38.35
CA ALA A 559 20.11 5.17 37.52
C ALA A 559 19.38 4.44 36.38
N PRO A 560 20.07 4.13 35.27
CA PRO A 560 19.51 3.27 34.25
C PRO A 560 19.32 1.84 34.76
N GLU A 561 18.26 1.19 34.31
CA GLU A 561 18.18 -0.27 34.29
C GLU A 561 18.77 -0.80 32.99
N CYS A 562 19.49 -1.91 33.06
CA CYS A 562 20.24 -2.41 31.93
C CYS A 562 20.19 -3.93 31.87
N ILE A 563 19.71 -4.48 30.75
CA ILE A 563 19.79 -5.90 30.44
C ILE A 563 20.91 -6.09 29.40
N THR A 564 21.86 -6.97 29.71
CA THR A 564 22.92 -7.37 28.80
C THR A 564 22.67 -8.79 28.28
N VAL A 565 22.85 -8.98 26.98
CA VAL A 565 22.63 -10.23 26.25
C VAL A 565 23.94 -10.63 25.57
N SER A 566 24.61 -11.64 26.12
CA SER A 566 25.92 -12.10 25.64
C SER A 566 25.85 -13.15 24.53
N SER A 567 24.69 -13.79 24.36
CA SER A 567 24.50 -14.85 23.37
C SER A 567 23.57 -14.41 22.23
N PRO A 568 23.69 -14.99 21.03
CA PRO A 568 22.76 -14.70 19.94
C PRO A 568 21.34 -15.15 20.27
N VAL A 569 20.38 -14.23 20.17
CA VAL A 569 18.94 -14.51 20.30
C VAL A 569 18.29 -14.69 18.92
N THR A 570 17.32 -15.59 18.83
CA THR A 570 16.40 -15.70 17.68
C THR A 570 15.42 -14.54 17.68
N ALA A 571 14.86 -14.23 18.86
CA ALA A 571 14.03 -13.06 19.07
C ALA A 571 14.16 -12.52 20.51
N ALA A 572 13.85 -11.24 20.71
CA ALA A 572 13.70 -10.65 22.04
C ALA A 572 12.55 -9.62 22.05
N ASP A 573 11.58 -9.80 22.94
CA ASP A 573 10.49 -8.85 23.15
C ASP A 573 10.79 -7.98 24.37
N VAL A 574 10.89 -6.67 24.16
CA VAL A 574 11.31 -5.69 25.16
C VAL A 574 10.11 -4.88 25.65
N TRP A 575 9.90 -4.88 26.96
CA TRP A 575 8.78 -4.22 27.62
C TRP A 575 9.24 -3.39 28.81
N VAL A 576 8.46 -2.38 29.15
CA VAL A 576 8.61 -1.60 30.37
C VAL A 576 7.30 -1.66 31.15
N HIS A 577 7.41 -1.88 32.45
CA HIS A 577 6.28 -1.94 33.37
C HIS A 577 6.38 -0.87 34.44
N ALA A 578 5.27 -0.21 34.76
CA ALA A 578 5.19 0.78 35.82
C ALA A 578 4.71 0.12 37.13
N PHE A 579 5.64 -0.16 38.05
CA PHE A 579 5.35 -0.93 39.26
C PHE A 579 4.77 -0.07 40.39
N GLY A 580 3.76 -0.59 41.11
CA GLY A 580 3.29 0.00 42.36
C GLY A 580 2.21 1.10 42.25
N GLY A 581 1.44 1.15 41.15
CA GLY A 581 0.28 2.04 41.03
C GLY A 581 0.62 3.52 40.79
N VAL A 582 1.78 3.77 40.18
CA VAL A 582 2.16 5.07 39.61
C VAL A 582 1.23 5.44 38.45
N GLU A 583 1.26 6.72 38.03
CA GLU A 583 0.40 7.33 37.01
C GLU A 583 0.61 6.79 35.56
N GLY A 584 0.80 5.47 35.38
CA GLY A 584 1.07 4.83 34.10
C GLY A 584 2.46 5.10 33.52
N VAL A 585 2.95 4.20 32.67
CA VAL A 585 4.28 4.30 32.05
C VAL A 585 4.38 5.53 31.13
N ALA A 586 3.27 5.94 30.52
CA ALA A 586 3.20 7.07 29.59
C ALA A 586 3.55 8.44 30.23
N LEU A 587 3.41 8.59 31.54
CA LEU A 587 3.71 9.83 32.28
C LEU A 587 5.12 9.85 32.89
N SER A 588 5.93 8.83 32.62
CA SER A 588 7.28 8.69 33.18
C SER A 588 8.34 9.49 32.42
N GLY A 589 8.12 9.75 31.13
CA GLY A 589 9.15 10.25 30.22
C GLY A 589 10.26 9.24 29.94
N ALA A 590 10.00 7.95 30.12
CA ALA A 590 10.98 6.89 29.92
C ALA A 590 11.50 6.83 28.49
N THR A 591 12.72 6.30 28.35
CA THR A 591 13.35 6.00 27.07
C THR A 591 14.10 4.68 27.19
N VAL A 592 14.05 3.87 26.13
CA VAL A 592 14.78 2.60 26.04
C VAL A 592 15.76 2.66 24.86
N SER A 593 17.04 2.44 25.14
CA SER A 593 18.09 2.31 24.14
C SER A 593 18.46 0.84 23.93
N LEU A 594 18.47 0.38 22.67
CA LEU A 594 18.99 -0.92 22.29
C LEU A 594 20.31 -0.71 21.53
N ARG A 595 21.40 -1.29 22.03
CA ARG A 595 22.74 -1.15 21.46
C ARG A 595 23.39 -2.51 21.28
N GLY A 596 23.82 -2.81 20.06
CA GLY A 596 24.52 -4.05 19.70
C GLY A 596 25.31 -3.89 18.41
N PRO A 597 25.89 -4.97 17.86
CA PRO A 597 26.75 -4.89 16.67
C PRO A 597 26.08 -4.25 15.44
N ARG A 598 24.75 -4.33 15.34
CA ARG A 598 23.95 -3.85 14.21
C ARG A 598 22.70 -3.07 14.64
N ILE A 599 22.60 -2.79 15.93
CA ILE A 599 21.43 -2.15 16.54
C ILE A 599 21.94 -0.92 17.28
N ASP A 600 21.44 0.25 16.92
CA ASP A 600 21.66 1.49 17.67
C ASP A 600 20.38 2.32 17.54
N VAL A 601 19.43 2.06 18.42
CA VAL A 601 18.12 2.71 18.42
C VAL A 601 17.76 3.15 19.82
N THR A 602 17.10 4.30 19.92
CA THR A 602 16.54 4.81 21.17
C THR A 602 15.08 5.12 20.94
N VAL A 603 14.22 4.51 21.76
CA VAL A 603 12.76 4.60 21.67
C VAL A 603 12.28 5.43 22.85
N PRO A 604 11.66 6.59 22.62
CA PRO A 604 10.97 7.31 23.69
C PRO A 604 9.63 6.64 24.02
N CYS A 605 9.24 6.65 25.28
CA CYS A 605 7.91 6.23 25.69
C CYS A 605 6.85 7.12 25.02
N PRO A 606 5.82 6.55 24.39
CA PRO A 606 4.73 7.33 23.79
C PRO A 606 3.99 8.16 24.86
N SER A 607 3.48 9.31 24.45
CA SER A 607 2.59 10.12 25.30
C SER A 607 1.19 9.50 25.30
N ALA A 608 0.53 9.44 26.45
CA ALA A 608 -0.81 8.86 26.57
C ALA A 608 -1.86 9.67 25.79
N GLY A 609 -2.70 8.97 25.01
CA GLY A 609 -3.99 9.49 24.55
C GLY A 609 -5.03 9.59 25.68
N PRO A 610 -6.22 10.16 25.40
CA PRO A 610 -7.31 10.22 26.38
C PRO A 610 -7.74 8.81 26.83
N GLY A 611 -7.46 8.47 28.08
CA GLY A 611 -7.80 7.15 28.67
C GLY A 611 -6.61 6.18 28.82
N GLU A 612 -5.48 6.45 28.18
CA GLU A 612 -4.29 5.58 28.21
C GLU A 612 -3.30 5.94 29.33
N ALA A 613 -3.59 7.02 30.08
CA ALA A 613 -2.74 7.49 31.18
C ALA A 613 -2.62 6.48 32.32
N THR A 614 -3.43 5.42 32.34
CA THR A 614 -3.38 4.35 33.35
C THR A 614 -2.76 3.07 32.83
N HIS A 615 -2.22 3.04 31.60
CA HIS A 615 -1.56 1.84 31.08
C HIS A 615 -0.27 1.58 31.86
N GLU A 616 -0.15 0.37 32.39
CA GLU A 616 0.97 -0.05 33.22
C GLU A 616 2.12 -0.59 32.37
N TRP A 617 1.86 -0.99 31.12
CA TRP A 617 2.85 -1.62 30.24
C TRP A 617 3.12 -0.80 28.98
N TRP A 618 4.36 -0.90 28.49
CA TRP A 618 4.81 -0.37 27.22
C TRP A 618 5.60 -1.44 26.47
N HIS A 619 5.09 -1.89 25.32
CA HIS A 619 5.82 -2.74 24.39
C HIS A 619 6.76 -1.86 23.57
N VAL A 620 8.06 -1.96 23.85
CA VAL A 620 9.08 -1.10 23.26
C VAL A 620 9.39 -1.56 21.85
N ALA A 621 9.85 -2.80 21.71
CA ALA A 621 10.36 -3.34 20.47
C ALA A 621 10.41 -4.87 20.48
N THR A 622 10.45 -5.45 19.29
CA THR A 622 10.79 -6.86 19.04
C THR A 622 12.07 -6.92 18.22
N VAL A 623 13.11 -7.56 18.76
CA VAL A 623 14.37 -7.82 18.05
C VAL A 623 14.29 -9.19 17.41
N ARG A 624 14.61 -9.34 16.12
CA ARG A 624 14.66 -10.64 15.41
C ARG A 624 16.02 -10.88 14.77
N GLY A 625 16.51 -12.10 14.86
CA GLY A 625 17.76 -12.55 14.21
C GLY A 625 19.00 -11.73 14.59
N GLY A 626 19.02 -11.13 15.78
CA GLY A 626 20.13 -10.32 16.29
C GLY A 626 20.44 -9.03 15.51
N ALA A 627 19.57 -8.59 14.58
CA ALA A 627 19.86 -7.41 13.75
C ALA A 627 18.62 -6.61 13.31
N ALA A 628 17.45 -7.25 13.14
CA ALA A 628 16.23 -6.54 12.81
C ALA A 628 15.56 -6.08 14.11
N VAL A 629 15.20 -4.79 14.20
CA VAL A 629 14.41 -4.26 15.31
C VAL A 629 13.11 -3.71 14.76
N GLU A 630 12.01 -4.28 15.19
CA GLU A 630 10.66 -3.76 14.98
C GLU A 630 10.30 -2.90 16.20
N ILE A 631 10.09 -1.61 15.99
CA ILE A 631 9.68 -0.69 17.05
C ILE A 631 8.16 -0.79 17.17
N VAL A 632 7.67 -1.27 18.32
CA VAL A 632 6.24 -1.44 18.55
C VAL A 632 5.64 -0.16 19.13
N GLY A 633 6.26 0.37 20.19
CA GLY A 633 5.88 1.67 20.76
C GLY A 633 4.45 1.73 21.31
N GLN A 634 3.86 0.60 21.70
CA GLN A 634 2.45 0.53 22.11
C GLN A 634 2.30 0.51 23.64
N LEU A 635 1.35 1.28 24.17
CA LEU A 635 0.93 1.20 25.58
C LEU A 635 -0.12 0.11 25.75
N ASP A 636 0.01 -0.71 26.79
CA ASP A 636 -0.91 -1.81 27.08
C ASP A 636 -1.35 -1.81 28.54
N GLY A 637 -2.64 -2.05 28.78
CA GLY A 637 -3.21 -2.24 30.10
C GLY A 637 -3.15 -3.68 30.60
N ALA A 638 -3.05 -4.66 29.69
CA ALA A 638 -3.04 -6.10 30.02
C ALA A 638 -1.61 -6.68 30.15
N GLY A 639 -0.63 -6.03 29.52
CA GLY A 639 0.75 -6.49 29.50
C GLY A 639 0.99 -7.64 28.51
N PRO A 640 2.19 -8.25 28.53
CA PRO A 640 2.55 -9.31 27.61
C PRO A 640 1.66 -10.55 27.79
N SER A 641 1.08 -11.02 26.67
CA SER A 641 0.13 -12.14 26.60
C SER A 641 0.79 -13.52 26.52
#